data_AF-A0A0K8UD61-F1
#
_entry.id   AF-A0A0K8UD61-F1
#
_cell.length_a   1.000
_cell.length_b   1.000
_cell.length_c   1.000
_cell.angle_alpha   90.00
_cell.angle_beta   90.00
_cell.angle_gamma   90.00
#
_symmetry.space_group_name_H-M   'P 1'
#
loop_
_entity.id
_entity.type
_entity.pdbx_description
1 polymer ?
#
loop_
_entity_poly.entity_id
_entity_poly.type
_entity_poly.pdbx_seq_one_letter_code
_entity_poly.pdbx_strand_id
1 'polypeptide(L)'
;MAPPLRIAIIGQSNFAADVLELILEKKYNVVGVFTIPDKGSREDILATTAARHNIPVFKFASWRKKGVALPEVLQQYKSVKATLNVLPFCSQFIPMEVIDGADLGSICYHPSILPRHRGASAIQWTLIEGDEDAGFTIFWADDGLDTGPILLQKQAPIEPTDTLDTIYKRFLYPEGVKSMGVAVDMVAAGTAPKITQTEIGATYDPAMFKEENQFVDLNQPASNIFNFVRGLDSQPGAIAIVLNANGSEEKVRLFGAHIYSAGPVKQLGSLKLKGLKTPAYIHPDGLLIQGTDGNFVNVRRIKKGSKMINAADWFKQSDQPQITEFSEDELLKKEILRGVWNSILKAPIEAETDFFAAGAGSMDVVRLVEECKDAFDVPLENEHVFMAPVFEEFFVEIVKNLRQGSSASGVEVPFEGFIMRANKREIPVPTQLFINGEFVNAERNYTLDIINPTNEELICKVACASRNDVDKAVQAAHNAFYGSWKQVSARQRGQLMMKLADLMEQYKEDLATIESVDSGAVYTLALKTHIGMSIDAWRYFAGWCDKIQGSTIPVNPARPNNVLTFTKREPIGVTGLVTPWNYPLMMLSWKMAACIAAGNTCLIKPAQTCPLTALKFAELTVKAGFPPGVINVVPGQGSGAGQAVADHPLIRKLGFTGSTPIGKVIMKSCADSNLKKCSLELGGKSPLVIFADCDLDKAVKHVSRFIFSN
;
A
#
# COMPACT_ATOMS: atom_id res chain seq x y z
N MET A 1 41.10 -31.49 -15.34
CA MET A 1 40.37 -30.24 -15.02
C MET A 1 39.33 -30.04 -16.09
N ALA A 2 38.06 -29.85 -15.73
CA ALA A 2 37.05 -29.42 -16.68
C ALA A 2 37.51 -28.07 -17.30
N PRO A 3 37.26 -27.83 -18.59
CA PRO A 3 37.63 -26.56 -19.22
C PRO A 3 36.98 -25.38 -18.46
N PRO A 4 37.66 -24.23 -18.36
CA PRO A 4 37.12 -23.07 -17.65
C PRO A 4 35.83 -22.59 -18.32
N LEU A 5 34.77 -22.43 -17.52
CA LEU A 5 33.46 -21.99 -17.98
C LEU A 5 33.56 -20.58 -18.59
N ARG A 6 33.25 -20.44 -19.88
CA ARG A 6 33.18 -19.16 -20.60
C ARG A 6 31.72 -18.85 -20.90
N ILE A 7 31.19 -17.82 -20.26
CA ILE A 7 29.76 -17.52 -20.28
C ILE A 7 29.47 -16.37 -21.26
N ALA A 8 28.53 -16.57 -22.17
CA ALA A 8 27.87 -15.48 -22.88
C ALA A 8 26.54 -15.16 -22.18
N ILE A 9 26.32 -13.90 -21.83
CA ILE A 9 25.02 -13.44 -21.31
C ILE A 9 24.23 -12.81 -22.44
N ILE A 10 23.02 -13.31 -22.66
CA ILE A 10 22.12 -12.84 -23.72
C ILE A 10 20.82 -12.37 -23.06
N GLY A 11 20.65 -11.06 -22.90
CA GLY A 11 19.48 -10.50 -22.23
C GLY A 11 19.48 -8.99 -22.16
N GLN A 12 18.61 -8.43 -21.31
CA GLN A 12 18.41 -6.98 -21.15
C GLN A 12 17.87 -6.65 -19.75
N SER A 13 17.75 -5.35 -19.42
CA SER A 13 17.15 -4.86 -18.16
C SER A 13 17.97 -5.16 -16.89
N ASN A 14 17.51 -4.61 -15.75
CA ASN A 14 18.16 -4.73 -14.44
C ASN A 14 18.33 -6.18 -14.02
N PHE A 15 17.34 -7.03 -14.34
CA PHE A 15 17.39 -8.46 -14.01
C PHE A 15 18.63 -9.14 -14.62
N ALA A 16 18.93 -8.88 -15.89
CA ALA A 16 20.10 -9.46 -16.53
C ALA A 16 21.42 -8.86 -15.99
N ALA A 17 21.42 -7.56 -15.66
CA ALA A 17 22.58 -6.90 -15.05
C ALA A 17 22.90 -7.47 -13.66
N ASP A 18 21.89 -7.73 -12.83
CA ASP A 18 22.09 -8.35 -11.52
C ASP A 18 22.55 -9.82 -11.63
N VAL A 19 22.06 -10.56 -12.64
CA VAL A 19 22.59 -11.89 -12.95
C VAL A 19 24.06 -11.82 -13.38
N LEU A 20 24.44 -10.84 -14.20
CA LEU A 20 25.83 -10.61 -14.59
C LEU A 20 26.71 -10.36 -13.35
N GLU A 21 26.34 -9.40 -12.50
CA GLU A 21 27.09 -9.08 -11.27
C GLU A 21 27.22 -10.33 -10.38
N LEU A 22 26.13 -11.08 -10.16
CA LEU A 22 26.16 -12.31 -9.36
C LEU A 22 27.11 -13.38 -9.94
N ILE A 23 27.16 -13.53 -11.28
CA ILE A 23 28.07 -14.47 -11.96
C ILE A 23 29.53 -14.01 -11.78
N LEU A 24 29.79 -12.70 -11.85
CA LEU A 24 31.12 -12.14 -11.64
C LEU A 24 31.59 -12.25 -10.18
N GLU A 25 30.71 -12.05 -9.21
CA GLU A 25 30.99 -12.27 -7.78
C GLU A 25 31.41 -13.71 -7.50
N LYS A 26 30.81 -14.68 -8.22
CA LYS A 26 31.17 -16.10 -8.21
C LYS A 26 32.47 -16.43 -8.96
N LYS A 27 33.13 -15.43 -9.56
CA LYS A 27 34.39 -15.51 -10.31
C LYS A 27 34.33 -16.37 -11.58
N TYR A 28 33.16 -16.49 -12.19
CA TYR A 28 33.05 -17.09 -13.52
C TYR A 28 33.48 -16.11 -14.60
N ASN A 29 34.03 -16.63 -15.69
CA ASN A 29 34.51 -15.81 -16.81
C ASN A 29 33.37 -15.51 -17.79
N VAL A 30 32.93 -14.25 -17.83
CA VAL A 30 31.95 -13.78 -18.81
C VAL A 30 32.70 -13.21 -20.02
N VAL A 31 32.51 -13.86 -21.18
CA VAL A 31 33.28 -13.57 -22.41
C VAL A 31 32.58 -12.62 -23.38
N GLY A 32 31.29 -12.34 -23.16
CA GLY A 32 30.55 -11.39 -23.97
C GLY A 32 29.12 -11.20 -23.46
N VAL A 33 28.61 -10.00 -23.69
CA VAL A 33 27.24 -9.60 -23.36
C VAL A 33 26.53 -9.19 -24.65
N PHE A 34 25.37 -9.77 -24.88
CA PHE A 34 24.52 -9.51 -26.04
C PHE A 34 23.19 -8.93 -25.56
N THR A 35 22.91 -7.67 -25.89
CA THR A 35 21.72 -6.93 -25.44
C THR A 35 21.09 -6.13 -26.58
N ILE A 36 20.03 -5.39 -26.25
CA ILE A 36 19.29 -4.52 -27.18
C ILE A 36 20.07 -3.23 -27.53
N PRO A 37 19.73 -2.55 -28.65
CA PRO A 37 20.26 -1.24 -28.96
C PRO A 37 19.78 -0.17 -27.95
N ASP A 38 20.50 0.94 -27.94
CA ASP A 38 20.17 2.09 -27.08
C ASP A 38 18.81 2.68 -27.46
N LYS A 39 18.06 3.11 -26.45
CA LYS A 39 16.80 3.83 -26.65
C LYS A 39 17.07 5.32 -26.49
N GLY A 40 17.20 6.03 -27.61
CA GLY A 40 17.62 7.43 -27.61
C GLY A 40 19.05 7.57 -27.08
N SER A 41 19.26 8.40 -26.06
CA SER A 41 20.56 8.56 -25.37
C SER A 41 20.80 7.52 -24.26
N ARG A 42 19.82 6.65 -23.96
CA ARG A 42 19.87 5.72 -22.84
C ARG A 42 20.32 4.34 -23.27
N GLU A 43 21.51 3.97 -22.81
CA GLU A 43 22.05 2.62 -22.94
C GLU A 43 21.36 1.63 -21.98
N ASP A 44 21.21 0.38 -22.41
CA ASP A 44 20.68 -0.69 -21.56
C ASP A 44 21.59 -0.93 -20.34
N ILE A 45 20.99 -1.18 -19.18
CA ILE A 45 21.73 -1.31 -17.91
C ILE A 45 22.68 -2.51 -17.91
N LEU A 46 22.37 -3.59 -18.65
CA LEU A 46 23.29 -4.71 -18.80
C LEU A 46 24.53 -4.30 -19.61
N ALA A 47 24.37 -3.50 -20.67
CA ALA A 47 25.49 -2.98 -21.45
C ALA A 47 26.41 -2.08 -20.61
N THR A 48 25.85 -1.11 -19.89
CA THR A 48 26.66 -0.24 -19.00
C THR A 48 27.35 -1.03 -17.89
N THR A 49 26.70 -2.06 -17.35
CA THR A 49 27.28 -2.94 -16.31
C THR A 49 28.42 -3.78 -16.87
N ALA A 50 28.26 -4.37 -18.05
CA ALA A 50 29.32 -5.12 -18.72
C ALA A 50 30.53 -4.23 -19.07
N ALA A 51 30.29 -3.01 -19.55
CA ALA A 51 31.34 -2.04 -19.87
C ALA A 51 32.18 -1.68 -18.63
N ARG A 52 31.56 -1.50 -17.45
CA ARG A 52 32.27 -1.25 -16.17
C ARG A 52 33.27 -2.35 -15.81
N HIS A 53 32.99 -3.58 -16.24
CA HIS A 53 33.83 -4.76 -16.02
C HIS A 53 34.74 -5.08 -17.21
N ASN A 54 34.83 -4.21 -18.22
CA ASN A 54 35.58 -4.40 -19.46
C ASN A 54 35.18 -5.66 -20.26
N ILE A 55 33.91 -6.05 -20.18
CA ILE A 55 33.36 -7.19 -20.92
C ILE A 55 32.88 -6.70 -22.29
N PRO A 56 33.19 -7.40 -23.41
CA PRO A 56 32.70 -7.03 -24.73
C PRO A 56 31.16 -6.98 -24.80
N VAL A 57 30.61 -5.89 -25.31
CA VAL A 57 29.17 -5.66 -25.47
C VAL A 57 28.81 -5.63 -26.94
N PHE A 58 27.78 -6.40 -27.31
CA PHE A 58 27.23 -6.47 -28.65
C PHE A 58 25.74 -6.12 -28.59
N LYS A 59 25.30 -5.15 -29.41
CA LYS A 59 23.92 -4.65 -29.39
C LYS A 59 23.22 -4.99 -30.69
N PHE A 60 22.10 -5.72 -30.61
CA PHE A 60 21.37 -6.17 -31.79
C PHE A 60 19.90 -5.80 -31.73
N ALA A 61 19.41 -5.11 -32.78
CA ALA A 61 17.98 -4.85 -32.93
C ALA A 61 17.18 -6.13 -33.19
N SER A 62 17.77 -7.07 -33.93
CA SER A 62 17.22 -8.38 -34.22
C SER A 62 18.33 -9.40 -34.43
N TRP A 63 18.10 -10.65 -34.04
CA TRP A 63 19.02 -11.76 -34.33
C TRP A 63 18.76 -12.42 -35.68
N ARG A 64 17.57 -12.20 -36.27
CA ARG A 64 17.12 -12.85 -37.50
C ARG A 64 16.50 -11.84 -38.47
N LYS A 65 16.52 -12.15 -39.76
CA LYS A 65 15.76 -11.44 -40.80
C LYS A 65 15.07 -12.48 -41.69
N LYS A 66 13.74 -12.41 -41.80
CA LYS A 66 12.92 -13.39 -42.54
C LYS A 66 13.18 -14.85 -42.12
N GLY A 67 13.34 -15.09 -40.81
CA GLY A 67 13.54 -16.43 -40.25
C GLY A 67 14.99 -16.94 -40.24
N VAL A 68 15.90 -16.30 -40.97
CA VAL A 68 17.32 -16.68 -41.06
C VAL A 68 18.18 -15.84 -40.12
N ALA A 69 19.13 -16.46 -39.42
CA ALA A 69 20.09 -15.77 -38.56
C ALA A 69 20.96 -14.77 -39.35
N LEU A 70 21.21 -13.60 -38.78
CA LEU A 70 22.06 -12.59 -39.42
C LEU A 70 23.54 -13.05 -39.39
N PRO A 71 24.23 -13.15 -40.54
CA PRO A 71 25.62 -13.65 -40.59
C PRO A 71 26.58 -12.86 -39.70
N GLU A 72 26.41 -11.54 -39.63
CA GLU A 72 27.21 -10.64 -38.79
C GLU A 72 27.03 -10.92 -37.29
N VAL A 73 25.80 -11.19 -36.86
CA VAL A 73 25.45 -11.54 -35.46
C VAL A 73 26.10 -12.86 -35.09
N LEU A 74 26.01 -13.87 -35.97
CA LEU A 74 26.63 -15.17 -35.76
C LEU A 74 28.15 -15.09 -35.70
N GLN A 75 28.77 -14.24 -36.52
CA GLN A 75 30.22 -14.03 -36.50
C GLN A 75 30.67 -13.40 -35.18
N GLN A 76 29.96 -12.37 -34.71
CA GLN A 76 30.26 -11.73 -33.43
C GLN A 76 30.05 -12.70 -32.25
N TYR A 77 28.98 -13.49 -32.26
CA TYR A 77 28.77 -14.52 -31.24
C TYR A 77 29.87 -15.59 -31.24
N LYS A 78 30.24 -16.12 -32.41
CA LYS A 78 31.34 -17.10 -32.51
C LYS A 78 32.69 -16.53 -32.06
N SER A 79 32.89 -15.21 -32.18
CA SER A 79 34.15 -14.57 -31.78
C SER A 79 34.44 -14.66 -30.27
N VAL A 80 33.40 -14.70 -29.42
CA VAL A 80 33.58 -14.77 -27.95
C VAL A 80 33.86 -16.18 -27.44
N LYS A 81 33.63 -17.22 -28.27
CA LYS A 81 33.89 -18.63 -27.95
C LYS A 81 33.25 -19.06 -26.61
N ALA A 82 31.98 -18.75 -26.41
CA ALA A 82 31.25 -19.17 -25.22
C ALA A 82 31.15 -20.69 -25.13
N THR A 83 31.21 -21.24 -23.91
CA THR A 83 30.95 -22.65 -23.62
C THR A 83 29.59 -22.86 -22.95
N LEU A 84 28.98 -21.81 -22.41
CA LEU A 84 27.63 -21.79 -21.86
C LEU A 84 26.97 -20.46 -22.24
N ASN A 85 25.71 -20.50 -22.69
CA ASN A 85 24.89 -19.29 -22.79
C ASN A 85 23.95 -19.20 -21.59
N VAL A 86 23.84 -18.01 -21.02
CA VAL A 86 22.88 -17.68 -19.95
C VAL A 86 21.93 -16.62 -20.48
N LEU A 87 20.64 -16.95 -20.54
CA LEU A 87 19.57 -16.10 -21.06
C LEU A 87 18.68 -15.64 -19.90
N PRO A 88 19.11 -14.66 -19.08
CA PRO A 88 18.39 -14.26 -17.87
C PRO A 88 17.10 -13.48 -18.16
N PHE A 89 17.06 -12.73 -19.25
CA PHE A 89 15.85 -12.05 -19.70
C PHE A 89 15.97 -11.76 -21.19
N CYS A 90 15.45 -12.67 -22.02
CA CYS A 90 15.45 -12.52 -23.46
C CYS A 90 14.06 -12.17 -23.98
N SER A 91 13.95 -11.08 -24.75
CA SER A 91 12.70 -10.63 -25.36
C SER A 91 12.51 -11.09 -26.81
N GLN A 92 13.50 -11.79 -27.36
CA GLN A 92 13.54 -12.19 -28.77
C GLN A 92 13.88 -13.67 -28.90
N PHE A 93 13.45 -14.26 -30.01
CA PHE A 93 13.80 -15.63 -30.33
C PHE A 93 15.24 -15.73 -30.83
N ILE A 94 16.09 -16.43 -30.08
CA ILE A 94 17.51 -16.60 -30.40
C ILE A 94 17.68 -17.69 -31.48
N PRO A 95 18.55 -17.49 -32.50
CA PRO A 95 18.94 -18.50 -33.48
C PRO A 95 19.40 -19.82 -32.85
N MET A 96 19.02 -20.96 -33.43
CA MET A 96 19.51 -22.26 -32.94
C MET A 96 21.02 -22.38 -33.09
N GLU A 97 21.59 -21.73 -34.11
CA GLU A 97 23.03 -21.62 -34.30
C GLU A 97 23.76 -20.91 -33.15
N VAL A 98 23.04 -20.15 -32.34
CA VAL A 98 23.53 -19.51 -31.11
C VAL A 98 23.20 -20.37 -29.90
N ILE A 99 21.96 -20.88 -29.80
CA ILE A 99 21.52 -21.76 -28.71
C ILE A 99 22.41 -23.02 -28.61
N ASP A 100 22.70 -23.65 -29.73
CA ASP A 100 23.53 -24.85 -29.86
C ASP A 100 25.02 -24.53 -30.03
N GLY A 101 25.36 -23.23 -30.16
CA GLY A 101 26.72 -22.79 -30.43
C GLY A 101 27.67 -22.88 -29.23
N ALA A 102 27.16 -23.19 -28.05
CA ALA A 102 27.90 -23.39 -26.81
C ALA A 102 27.88 -24.88 -26.42
N ASP A 103 29.06 -25.49 -26.19
CA ASP A 103 29.19 -26.94 -25.97
C ASP A 103 28.42 -27.47 -24.75
N LEU A 104 28.26 -26.65 -23.68
CA LEU A 104 27.48 -27.02 -22.50
C LEU A 104 25.99 -26.70 -22.66
N GLY A 105 25.59 -26.05 -23.74
CA GLY A 105 24.22 -25.64 -24.05
C GLY A 105 23.87 -24.22 -23.61
N SER A 106 22.57 -23.93 -23.62
CA SER A 106 21.98 -22.65 -23.25
C SER A 106 20.95 -22.84 -22.15
N ILE A 107 21.05 -22.07 -21.07
CA ILE A 107 20.03 -22.03 -20.02
C ILE A 107 19.24 -20.73 -20.09
N CYS A 108 17.92 -20.83 -19.95
CA CYS A 108 16.99 -19.71 -20.09
C CYS A 108 16.13 -19.55 -18.85
N TYR A 109 15.90 -18.30 -18.44
CA TYR A 109 14.93 -17.93 -17.42
C TYR A 109 13.56 -17.67 -18.05
N HIS A 110 12.54 -18.32 -17.52
CA HIS A 110 11.15 -18.13 -17.93
C HIS A 110 10.27 -17.82 -16.72
N PRO A 111 9.53 -16.70 -16.67
CA PRO A 111 8.81 -16.28 -15.47
C PRO A 111 7.40 -16.92 -15.37
N SER A 112 7.33 -18.24 -15.55
CA SER A 112 6.18 -19.07 -15.20
C SER A 112 6.60 -20.49 -14.78
N ILE A 113 5.63 -21.28 -14.34
CA ILE A 113 5.77 -22.70 -14.00
C ILE A 113 5.57 -23.52 -15.29
N LEU A 114 6.62 -23.67 -16.10
CA LEU A 114 6.56 -24.47 -17.32
C LEU A 114 6.06 -25.90 -17.02
N PRO A 115 5.15 -26.47 -17.83
CA PRO A 115 4.83 -26.08 -19.22
C PRO A 115 3.73 -25.00 -19.37
N ARG A 116 3.24 -24.40 -18.28
CA ARG A 116 2.23 -23.32 -18.36
C ARG A 116 2.85 -22.02 -18.85
N HIS A 117 2.07 -21.30 -19.64
CA HIS A 117 2.39 -19.96 -20.14
C HIS A 117 3.72 -19.89 -20.89
N ARG A 118 3.94 -20.82 -21.84
CA ARG A 118 5.06 -20.72 -22.80
C ARG A 118 4.92 -19.44 -23.63
N GLY A 119 6.05 -18.90 -24.06
CA GLY A 119 6.12 -17.66 -24.84
C GLY A 119 6.21 -16.39 -24.01
N ALA A 120 6.04 -15.25 -24.67
CA ALA A 120 6.18 -13.95 -24.03
C ALA A 120 5.03 -13.64 -23.06
N SER A 121 5.27 -12.70 -22.14
CA SER A 121 4.24 -12.18 -21.22
C SER A 121 3.66 -13.21 -20.24
N ALA A 122 4.47 -14.20 -19.83
CA ALA A 122 4.01 -15.29 -18.98
C ALA A 122 3.48 -14.83 -17.59
N ILE A 123 4.04 -13.75 -17.03
CA ILE A 123 3.58 -13.17 -15.75
C ILE A 123 2.17 -12.62 -15.88
N GLN A 124 1.89 -11.90 -16.99
CA GLN A 124 0.56 -11.38 -17.28
C GLN A 124 -0.46 -12.53 -17.29
N TRP A 125 -0.18 -13.59 -18.05
CA TRP A 125 -1.11 -14.71 -18.22
C TRP A 125 -1.32 -15.53 -16.96
N THR A 126 -0.29 -15.70 -16.15
CA THR A 126 -0.41 -16.31 -14.82
C THR A 126 -1.48 -15.57 -13.97
N LEU A 127 -1.47 -14.24 -14.00
CA LEU A 127 -2.44 -13.43 -13.25
C LEU A 127 -3.82 -13.36 -13.92
N ILE A 128 -3.87 -13.30 -15.25
CA ILE A 128 -5.10 -13.23 -16.05
C ILE A 128 -5.92 -14.51 -15.91
N GLU A 129 -5.27 -15.68 -16.02
CA GLU A 129 -5.92 -16.98 -15.84
C GLU A 129 -6.32 -17.24 -14.38
N GLY A 130 -5.85 -16.42 -13.45
CA GLY A 130 -6.20 -16.52 -12.04
C GLY A 130 -5.53 -17.71 -11.35
N ASP A 131 -4.30 -18.02 -11.75
CA ASP A 131 -3.52 -19.08 -11.12
C ASP A 131 -3.35 -18.83 -9.61
N GLU A 132 -3.26 -19.91 -8.83
CA GLU A 132 -3.04 -19.85 -7.38
C GLU A 132 -1.57 -19.61 -7.04
N ASP A 133 -0.66 -20.09 -7.89
CA ASP A 133 0.78 -20.00 -7.73
C ASP A 133 1.42 -19.29 -8.92
N ALA A 134 2.33 -18.36 -8.64
CA ALA A 134 3.25 -17.82 -9.63
C ALA A 134 4.61 -18.46 -9.46
N GLY A 135 5.38 -18.56 -10.54
CA GLY A 135 6.71 -19.16 -10.47
C GLY A 135 7.61 -18.77 -11.60
N PHE A 136 8.80 -19.33 -11.59
CA PHE A 136 9.72 -19.25 -12.71
C PHE A 136 10.42 -20.59 -12.90
N THR A 137 10.90 -20.79 -14.13
CA THR A 137 11.60 -21.98 -14.56
C THR A 137 12.92 -21.57 -15.18
N ILE A 138 13.99 -22.27 -14.81
CA ILE A 138 15.26 -22.27 -15.53
C ILE A 138 15.31 -23.57 -16.31
N PHE A 139 15.41 -23.49 -17.63
CA PHE A 139 15.37 -24.64 -18.51
C PHE A 139 16.49 -24.60 -19.54
N TRP A 140 16.80 -25.75 -20.10
CA TRP A 140 17.73 -25.91 -21.21
C TRP A 140 17.01 -25.59 -22.51
N ALA A 141 17.45 -24.57 -23.24
CA ALA A 141 16.83 -24.24 -24.52
C ALA A 141 17.03 -25.38 -25.53
N ASP A 142 15.98 -25.64 -26.30
CA ASP A 142 15.91 -26.63 -27.38
C ASP A 142 15.34 -25.97 -28.65
N ASP A 143 14.99 -26.77 -29.65
CA ASP A 143 14.44 -26.30 -30.94
C ASP A 143 12.95 -25.93 -30.87
N GLY A 144 12.28 -26.19 -29.74
CA GLY A 144 10.90 -25.80 -29.50
C GLY A 144 10.75 -24.47 -28.75
N LEU A 145 9.51 -24.02 -28.61
CA LEU A 145 9.17 -22.76 -27.94
C LEU A 145 8.97 -23.01 -26.45
N ASP A 146 10.02 -22.76 -25.66
CA ASP A 146 10.06 -22.96 -24.21
C ASP A 146 9.69 -24.40 -23.77
N THR A 147 10.02 -25.39 -24.60
CA THR A 147 9.74 -26.82 -24.38
C THR A 147 10.87 -27.56 -23.68
N GLY A 148 12.07 -27.00 -23.70
CA GLY A 148 13.25 -27.73 -23.30
C GLY A 148 13.31 -28.14 -21.83
N PRO A 149 14.18 -29.10 -21.48
CA PRO A 149 14.18 -29.73 -20.16
C PRO A 149 14.41 -28.75 -19.01
N ILE A 150 13.66 -28.90 -17.93
CA ILE A 150 13.78 -28.10 -16.71
C ILE A 150 15.09 -28.44 -15.99
N LEU A 151 15.83 -27.40 -15.63
CA LEU A 151 16.99 -27.46 -14.73
C LEU A 151 16.54 -27.18 -13.29
N LEU A 152 15.74 -26.13 -13.09
CA LEU A 152 15.23 -25.71 -11.79
C LEU A 152 13.87 -25.03 -11.99
N GLN A 153 12.93 -25.25 -11.07
CA GLN A 153 11.67 -24.53 -11.01
C GLN A 153 11.36 -24.14 -9.56
N LYS A 154 10.81 -22.94 -9.35
CA LYS A 154 10.34 -22.46 -8.05
C LYS A 154 9.01 -21.74 -8.19
N GLN A 155 8.20 -21.80 -7.14
CA GLN A 155 6.89 -21.16 -7.08
C GLN A 155 6.64 -20.48 -5.73
N ALA A 156 5.69 -19.57 -5.71
CA ALA A 156 5.15 -18.91 -4.54
C ALA A 156 3.65 -18.63 -4.75
N PRO A 157 2.85 -18.63 -3.67
CA PRO A 157 1.43 -18.32 -3.77
C PRO A 157 1.22 -16.88 -4.23
N ILE A 158 0.25 -16.70 -5.12
CA ILE A 158 -0.24 -15.38 -5.56
C ILE A 158 -1.08 -14.78 -4.44
N GLU A 159 -0.71 -13.58 -4.01
CA GLU A 159 -1.50 -12.85 -3.01
C GLU A 159 -2.78 -12.28 -3.66
N PRO A 160 -3.89 -12.12 -2.91
CA PRO A 160 -5.15 -11.63 -3.46
C PRO A 160 -5.06 -10.25 -4.15
N THR A 161 -4.02 -9.49 -3.86
CA THR A 161 -3.76 -8.16 -4.40
C THR A 161 -2.51 -8.10 -5.26
N ASP A 162 -1.89 -9.24 -5.58
CA ASP A 162 -0.75 -9.25 -6.48
C ASP A 162 -1.16 -8.72 -7.87
N THR A 163 -0.37 -7.78 -8.36
CA THR A 163 -0.32 -7.31 -9.74
C THR A 163 0.94 -7.83 -10.41
N LEU A 164 1.09 -7.60 -11.71
CA LEU A 164 2.31 -7.97 -12.44
C LEU A 164 3.56 -7.37 -11.76
N ASP A 165 3.49 -6.10 -11.37
CA ASP A 165 4.63 -5.41 -10.74
C ASP A 165 4.95 -5.97 -9.35
N THR A 166 3.93 -6.26 -8.53
CA THR A 166 4.18 -6.72 -7.15
C THR A 166 4.72 -8.14 -7.11
N ILE A 167 4.16 -9.08 -7.88
CA ILE A 167 4.66 -10.47 -7.90
C ILE A 167 6.07 -10.53 -8.47
N TYR A 168 6.35 -9.70 -9.48
CA TYR A 168 7.67 -9.58 -10.05
C TYR A 168 8.69 -9.10 -9.02
N LYS A 169 8.41 -8.01 -8.31
CA LYS A 169 9.33 -7.45 -7.30
C LYS A 169 9.45 -8.31 -6.05
N ARG A 170 8.35 -8.91 -5.59
CA ARG A 170 8.29 -9.69 -4.34
C ARG A 170 9.00 -11.04 -4.48
N PHE A 171 8.88 -11.70 -5.63
CA PHE A 171 9.33 -13.08 -5.79
C PHE A 171 10.15 -13.31 -7.07
N LEU A 172 9.58 -13.06 -8.25
CA LEU A 172 10.18 -13.50 -9.52
C LEU A 172 11.55 -12.86 -9.78
N TYR A 173 11.71 -11.57 -9.46
CA TYR A 173 12.97 -10.85 -9.59
C TYR A 173 14.04 -11.37 -8.61
N PRO A 174 13.89 -11.22 -7.28
CA PRO A 174 14.97 -11.54 -6.35
C PRO A 174 15.31 -13.03 -6.33
N GLU A 175 14.30 -13.92 -6.33
CA GLU A 175 14.55 -15.35 -6.35
C GLU A 175 14.99 -15.85 -7.73
N GLY A 176 14.55 -15.20 -8.82
CA GLY A 176 14.98 -15.53 -10.18
C GLY A 176 16.47 -15.25 -10.39
N VAL A 177 16.96 -14.06 -10.02
CA VAL A 177 18.39 -13.70 -10.10
C VAL A 177 19.25 -14.70 -9.32
N LYS A 178 18.90 -14.95 -8.05
CA LYS A 178 19.61 -15.90 -7.18
C LYS A 178 19.64 -17.30 -7.78
N SER A 179 18.50 -17.73 -8.33
CA SER A 179 18.36 -19.06 -8.90
C SER A 179 19.13 -19.23 -10.20
N MET A 180 19.33 -18.16 -10.98
CA MET A 180 20.20 -18.21 -12.15
C MET A 180 21.66 -18.46 -11.77
N GLY A 181 22.13 -17.81 -10.71
CA GLY A 181 23.47 -18.11 -10.16
C GLY A 181 23.60 -19.57 -9.72
N VAL A 182 22.58 -20.14 -9.06
CA VAL A 182 22.55 -21.56 -8.68
C VAL A 182 22.56 -22.47 -9.91
N ALA A 183 21.80 -22.14 -10.95
CA ALA A 183 21.78 -22.93 -12.18
C ALA A 183 23.17 -22.95 -12.86
N VAL A 184 23.85 -21.80 -12.93
CA VAL A 184 25.23 -21.72 -13.45
C VAL A 184 26.18 -22.59 -12.62
N ASP A 185 26.08 -22.57 -11.29
CA ASP A 185 26.90 -23.44 -10.42
C ASP A 185 26.65 -24.93 -10.70
N MET A 186 25.39 -25.32 -10.90
CA MET A 186 25.03 -26.70 -11.21
C MET A 186 25.59 -27.14 -12.57
N VAL A 187 25.57 -26.25 -13.58
CA VAL A 187 26.18 -26.53 -14.89
C VAL A 187 27.70 -26.65 -14.76
N ALA A 188 28.35 -25.73 -14.04
CA ALA A 188 29.79 -25.75 -13.80
C ALA A 188 30.24 -27.04 -13.09
N ALA A 189 29.44 -27.54 -12.15
CA ALA A 189 29.67 -28.78 -11.43
C ALA A 189 29.28 -30.05 -12.20
N GLY A 190 28.66 -29.94 -13.38
CA GLY A 190 28.13 -31.09 -14.13
C GLY A 190 26.96 -31.80 -13.44
N THR A 191 26.22 -31.10 -12.57
CA THR A 191 25.11 -31.63 -11.76
C THR A 191 23.74 -31.09 -12.19
N ALA A 192 23.70 -30.19 -13.16
CA ALA A 192 22.46 -29.60 -13.67
C ALA A 192 21.56 -30.67 -14.32
N PRO A 193 20.35 -30.90 -13.78
CA PRO A 193 19.46 -31.92 -14.30
C PRO A 193 18.83 -31.48 -15.63
N LYS A 194 18.33 -32.45 -16.38
CA LYS A 194 17.54 -32.26 -17.60
C LYS A 194 16.21 -32.99 -17.43
N ILE A 195 15.26 -32.34 -16.77
CA ILE A 195 13.95 -32.92 -16.46
C ILE A 195 12.99 -32.58 -17.61
N THR A 196 12.57 -33.56 -18.39
CA THR A 196 11.60 -33.36 -19.48
C THR A 196 10.31 -32.74 -18.93
N GLN A 197 9.81 -31.69 -19.60
CA GLN A 197 8.53 -31.08 -19.24
C GLN A 197 7.38 -32.08 -19.46
N THR A 198 6.35 -32.00 -18.62
CA THR A 198 5.09 -32.73 -18.86
C THR A 198 4.31 -32.04 -19.99
N GLU A 199 3.49 -32.81 -20.72
CA GLU A 199 2.53 -32.25 -21.69
C GLU A 199 1.22 -31.82 -21.01
N ILE A 200 0.96 -32.31 -19.79
CA ILE A 200 -0.26 -32.00 -19.04
C ILE A 200 -0.22 -30.54 -18.59
N GLY A 201 -1.21 -29.76 -19.00
CA GLY A 201 -1.33 -28.34 -18.62
C GLY A 201 -0.45 -27.40 -19.43
N ALA A 202 0.17 -27.87 -20.52
CA ALA A 202 0.93 -27.02 -21.42
C ALA A 202 0.03 -25.95 -22.07
N THR A 203 0.42 -24.68 -21.96
CA THR A 203 -0.27 -23.56 -22.63
C THR A 203 0.75 -22.66 -23.32
N TYR A 204 0.32 -22.01 -24.40
CA TYR A 204 1.09 -21.00 -25.13
C TYR A 204 0.17 -19.80 -25.37
N ASP A 205 0.57 -18.65 -24.84
CA ASP A 205 -0.34 -17.52 -24.72
C ASP A 205 0.02 -16.35 -25.66
N PRO A 206 -0.97 -15.57 -26.13
CA PRO A 206 -0.72 -14.42 -26.99
C PRO A 206 0.17 -13.36 -26.32
N ALA A 207 1.13 -12.81 -27.06
CA ALA A 207 2.03 -11.82 -26.48
C ALA A 207 1.33 -10.48 -26.17
N MET A 208 1.51 -9.96 -24.95
CA MET A 208 0.82 -8.76 -24.46
C MET A 208 1.45 -7.44 -24.90
N PHE A 209 2.55 -7.46 -25.66
CA PHE A 209 3.10 -6.25 -26.28
C PHE A 209 2.31 -5.80 -27.52
N LYS A 210 1.42 -6.63 -28.04
CA LYS A 210 0.48 -6.28 -29.11
C LYS A 210 -0.76 -5.63 -28.52
N GLU A 211 -1.13 -4.45 -29.01
CA GLU A 211 -2.23 -3.66 -28.42
C GLU A 211 -3.57 -4.39 -28.48
N GLU A 212 -3.83 -5.14 -29.56
CA GLU A 212 -5.07 -5.91 -29.74
C GLU A 212 -5.31 -6.95 -28.63
N ASN A 213 -4.26 -7.42 -27.95
CA ASN A 213 -4.37 -8.38 -26.85
C ASN A 213 -4.59 -7.72 -25.49
N GLN A 214 -4.52 -6.38 -25.41
CA GLN A 214 -4.62 -5.63 -24.15
C GLN A 214 -6.06 -5.19 -23.85
N PHE A 215 -7.03 -5.46 -24.72
CA PHE A 215 -8.42 -5.10 -24.52
C PHE A 215 -9.09 -6.01 -23.49
N VAL A 216 -9.65 -5.42 -22.44
CA VAL A 216 -10.40 -6.18 -21.42
C VAL A 216 -11.76 -6.58 -21.98
N ASP A 217 -12.08 -7.86 -21.92
CA ASP A 217 -13.47 -8.30 -22.07
C ASP A 217 -14.24 -7.94 -20.80
N LEU A 218 -15.28 -7.14 -20.94
CA LEU A 218 -16.14 -6.71 -19.83
C LEU A 218 -17.36 -7.61 -19.64
N ASN A 219 -17.61 -8.55 -20.56
CA ASN A 219 -18.74 -9.48 -20.51
C ASN A 219 -18.34 -10.83 -19.87
N GLN A 220 -17.68 -10.75 -18.71
CA GLN A 220 -17.21 -11.89 -17.93
C GLN A 220 -17.39 -11.64 -16.42
N PRO A 221 -17.20 -12.64 -15.54
CA PRO A 221 -17.34 -12.47 -14.09
C PRO A 221 -16.37 -11.40 -13.55
N ALA A 222 -16.74 -10.76 -12.44
CA ALA A 222 -15.92 -9.70 -11.83
C ALA A 222 -14.49 -10.16 -11.52
N SER A 223 -14.31 -11.43 -11.10
CA SER A 223 -13.00 -12.04 -10.87
C SER A 223 -12.10 -11.98 -12.10
N ASN A 224 -12.64 -12.24 -13.30
CA ASN A 224 -11.86 -12.30 -14.53
C ASN A 224 -11.53 -10.89 -15.04
N ILE A 225 -12.46 -9.94 -14.90
CA ILE A 225 -12.19 -8.52 -15.18
C ILE A 225 -11.05 -8.03 -14.27
N PHE A 226 -11.13 -8.34 -12.97
CA PHE A 226 -10.10 -8.00 -11.99
C PHE A 226 -8.74 -8.63 -12.34
N ASN A 227 -8.72 -9.94 -12.64
CA ASN A 227 -7.52 -10.67 -13.04
C ASN A 227 -6.87 -10.09 -14.29
N PHE A 228 -7.69 -9.71 -15.27
CA PHE A 228 -7.19 -9.08 -16.47
C PHE A 228 -6.55 -7.72 -16.18
N VAL A 229 -7.23 -6.86 -15.41
CA VAL A 229 -6.69 -5.53 -15.08
C VAL A 229 -5.41 -5.64 -14.25
N ARG A 230 -5.36 -6.50 -13.22
CA ARG A 230 -4.17 -6.67 -12.36
C ARG A 230 -2.99 -7.31 -13.11
N GLY A 231 -3.26 -8.19 -14.07
CA GLY A 231 -2.25 -8.83 -14.91
C GLY A 231 -1.51 -7.85 -15.82
N LEU A 232 -2.10 -6.69 -16.11
CA LEU A 232 -1.49 -5.61 -16.90
C LEU A 232 -1.07 -4.39 -16.06
N ASP A 233 -1.17 -4.45 -14.72
CA ASP A 233 -0.80 -3.36 -13.81
C ASP A 233 0.67 -3.54 -13.33
N SER A 234 1.60 -2.62 -13.59
CA SER A 234 1.41 -1.20 -13.99
C SER A 234 1.69 -0.87 -15.45
N GLN A 235 2.22 -1.82 -16.23
CA GLN A 235 2.39 -1.66 -17.67
C GLN A 235 2.07 -2.98 -18.41
N PRO A 236 1.36 -2.93 -19.55
CA PRO A 236 0.98 -1.72 -20.29
C PRO A 236 -0.36 -1.09 -19.83
N GLY A 237 -1.10 -1.74 -18.93
CA GLY A 237 -2.46 -1.35 -18.50
C GLY A 237 -3.56 -1.91 -19.41
N ALA A 238 -4.62 -2.44 -18.80
CA ALA A 238 -5.74 -3.03 -19.53
C ALA A 238 -6.56 -1.97 -20.26
N ILE A 239 -6.85 -2.16 -21.54
CA ILE A 239 -7.54 -1.20 -22.40
C ILE A 239 -9.05 -1.40 -22.32
N ALA A 240 -9.79 -0.32 -22.09
CA ALA A 240 -11.23 -0.26 -22.25
C ALA A 240 -11.63 0.92 -23.16
N ILE A 241 -12.82 0.83 -23.76
CA ILE A 241 -13.38 1.90 -24.61
C ILE A 241 -14.55 2.55 -23.88
N VAL A 242 -14.45 3.84 -23.61
CA VAL A 242 -15.54 4.67 -23.08
C VAL A 242 -16.37 5.20 -24.26
N LEU A 243 -17.69 5.06 -24.16
CA LEU A 243 -18.65 5.58 -25.13
C LEU A 243 -19.20 6.92 -24.59
N ASN A 244 -18.75 8.02 -25.20
CA ASN A 244 -19.16 9.36 -24.81
C ASN A 244 -20.60 9.67 -25.27
N ALA A 245 -21.27 10.60 -24.58
CA ALA A 245 -22.65 10.98 -24.89
C ALA A 245 -22.83 11.56 -26.31
N ASN A 246 -21.76 12.10 -26.90
CA ASN A 246 -21.71 12.62 -28.27
C ASN A 246 -21.48 11.52 -29.34
N GLY A 247 -21.43 10.24 -28.94
CA GLY A 247 -21.21 9.11 -29.83
C GLY A 247 -19.74 8.82 -30.18
N SER A 248 -18.78 9.58 -29.64
CA SER A 248 -17.36 9.28 -29.81
C SER A 248 -16.88 8.13 -28.91
N GLU A 249 -15.93 7.34 -29.42
CA GLU A 249 -15.25 6.30 -28.66
C GLU A 249 -13.92 6.85 -28.12
N GLU A 250 -13.66 6.64 -26.83
CA GLU A 250 -12.45 7.08 -26.18
C GLU A 250 -11.70 5.91 -25.54
N LYS A 251 -10.47 5.67 -25.99
CA LYS A 251 -9.61 4.60 -25.46
C LYS A 251 -8.98 5.02 -24.14
N VAL A 252 -9.16 4.22 -23.11
CA VAL A 252 -8.56 4.42 -21.79
C VAL A 252 -7.83 3.17 -21.29
N ARG A 253 -6.88 3.32 -20.37
CA ARG A 253 -6.22 2.19 -19.69
C ARG A 253 -6.59 2.17 -18.20
N LEU A 254 -6.89 0.99 -17.68
CA LEU A 254 -7.38 0.76 -16.33
C LEU A 254 -6.26 0.21 -15.43
N PHE A 255 -6.17 0.71 -14.19
CA PHE A 255 -5.20 0.29 -13.19
C PHE A 255 -5.78 0.33 -11.77
N GLY A 256 -5.13 -0.38 -10.84
CA GLY A 256 -5.50 -0.41 -9.42
C GLY A 256 -6.83 -1.11 -9.17
N ALA A 257 -7.10 -2.20 -9.90
CA ALA A 257 -8.31 -2.97 -9.74
C ALA A 257 -8.33 -3.75 -8.41
N HIS A 258 -9.50 -3.89 -7.81
CA HIS A 258 -9.77 -4.81 -6.70
C HIS A 258 -11.23 -5.25 -6.71
N ILE A 259 -11.50 -6.43 -6.16
CA ILE A 259 -12.88 -6.90 -5.97
C ILE A 259 -13.59 -6.02 -4.95
N TYR A 260 -14.76 -5.50 -5.34
CA TYR A 260 -15.55 -4.60 -4.53
C TYR A 260 -16.62 -5.37 -3.76
N SER A 261 -16.61 -5.22 -2.44
CA SER A 261 -17.54 -5.88 -1.51
C SER A 261 -18.13 -4.94 -0.46
N ALA A 262 -17.75 -3.66 -0.47
CA ALA A 262 -18.42 -2.65 0.33
C ALA A 262 -19.85 -2.45 -0.23
N GLY A 263 -20.83 -2.18 0.64
CA GLY A 263 -22.25 -2.19 0.30
C GLY A 263 -22.69 -1.09 -0.70
N PRO A 264 -23.95 -0.64 -0.66
CA PRO A 264 -24.44 0.34 -1.64
C PRO A 264 -23.64 1.65 -1.59
N VAL A 265 -23.30 2.19 -2.76
CA VAL A 265 -22.37 3.33 -2.91
C VAL A 265 -23.08 4.56 -3.45
N LYS A 266 -22.67 5.73 -2.97
CA LYS A 266 -23.05 7.03 -3.54
C LYS A 266 -22.43 7.19 -4.92
N GLN A 267 -23.26 7.11 -5.96
CA GLN A 267 -22.82 7.29 -7.36
C GLN A 267 -22.61 8.77 -7.65
N LEU A 268 -21.42 9.13 -8.14
CA LEU A 268 -21.08 10.48 -8.61
C LEU A 268 -21.45 10.69 -10.08
N GLY A 269 -21.48 9.61 -10.86
CA GLY A 269 -21.90 9.60 -12.26
C GLY A 269 -21.72 8.21 -12.88
N SER A 270 -22.05 8.07 -14.18
CA SER A 270 -21.97 6.79 -14.88
C SER A 270 -21.24 6.89 -16.21
N LEU A 271 -20.43 5.87 -16.53
CA LEU A 271 -19.74 5.70 -17.81
C LEU A 271 -20.34 4.53 -18.58
N LYS A 272 -20.52 4.71 -19.87
CA LYS A 272 -20.82 3.60 -20.78
C LYS A 272 -19.50 3.03 -21.28
N LEU A 273 -19.19 1.80 -20.92
CA LEU A 273 -18.04 1.08 -21.47
C LEU A 273 -18.53 0.15 -22.58
N LYS A 274 -17.80 0.13 -23.70
CA LYS A 274 -18.12 -0.76 -24.83
C LYS A 274 -18.04 -2.22 -24.37
N GLY A 275 -19.09 -2.99 -24.63
CA GLY A 275 -19.19 -4.39 -24.22
C GLY A 275 -19.76 -4.63 -22.82
N LEU A 276 -19.96 -3.58 -22.01
CA LEU A 276 -20.60 -3.69 -20.69
C LEU A 276 -22.12 -3.46 -20.80
N LYS A 277 -22.92 -4.40 -20.26
CA LYS A 277 -24.39 -4.33 -20.34
C LYS A 277 -24.98 -3.24 -19.44
N THR A 278 -24.42 -3.08 -18.25
CA THR A 278 -24.78 -2.03 -17.30
C THR A 278 -23.78 -0.88 -17.39
N PRO A 279 -24.17 0.36 -17.08
CA PRO A 279 -23.19 1.44 -16.95
C PRO A 279 -22.19 1.10 -15.85
N ALA A 280 -20.92 1.48 -16.05
CA ALA A 280 -19.96 1.53 -14.97
C ALA A 280 -20.19 2.79 -14.14
N TYR A 281 -19.98 2.74 -12.82
CA TYR A 281 -20.34 3.83 -11.90
C TYR A 281 -19.11 4.48 -11.28
N ILE A 282 -19.01 5.80 -11.40
CA ILE A 282 -17.99 6.57 -10.70
C ILE A 282 -18.47 6.79 -9.27
N HIS A 283 -17.58 6.56 -8.30
CA HIS A 283 -17.82 6.73 -6.87
C HIS A 283 -16.56 7.27 -6.20
N PRO A 284 -16.62 7.68 -4.92
CA PRO A 284 -15.48 8.33 -4.24
C PRO A 284 -14.17 7.52 -4.27
N ASP A 285 -14.22 6.19 -4.31
CA ASP A 285 -13.02 5.34 -4.34
C ASP A 285 -12.67 4.78 -5.73
N GLY A 286 -13.32 5.22 -6.81
CA GLY A 286 -12.93 4.88 -8.18
C GLY A 286 -14.07 4.66 -9.19
N LEU A 287 -13.90 3.67 -10.07
CA LEU A 287 -14.85 3.23 -11.10
C LEU A 287 -15.30 1.79 -10.84
N LEU A 288 -16.59 1.61 -10.55
CA LEU A 288 -17.22 0.31 -10.36
C LEU A 288 -17.69 -0.28 -11.70
N ILE A 289 -17.19 -1.46 -12.01
CA ILE A 289 -17.55 -2.27 -13.17
C ILE A 289 -18.25 -3.52 -12.65
N GLN A 290 -19.48 -3.77 -13.10
CA GLN A 290 -20.22 -4.97 -12.71
C GLN A 290 -19.89 -6.13 -13.64
N GLY A 291 -19.47 -7.27 -13.08
CA GLY A 291 -19.29 -8.51 -13.81
C GLY A 291 -20.62 -9.18 -14.17
N THR A 292 -20.56 -10.20 -15.02
CA THR A 292 -21.75 -11.00 -15.40
C THR A 292 -22.35 -11.81 -14.25
N ASP A 293 -21.58 -12.00 -13.17
CA ASP A 293 -21.96 -12.64 -11.91
C ASP A 293 -22.64 -11.69 -10.92
N GLY A 294 -22.80 -10.41 -11.28
CA GLY A 294 -23.43 -9.38 -10.44
C GLY A 294 -22.50 -8.74 -9.40
N ASN A 295 -21.30 -9.31 -9.22
CA ASN A 295 -20.24 -8.74 -8.38
C ASN A 295 -19.58 -7.53 -9.05
N PHE A 296 -18.85 -6.74 -8.28
CA PHE A 296 -18.23 -5.52 -8.77
C PHE A 296 -16.70 -5.59 -8.69
N VAL A 297 -16.03 -4.98 -9.67
CA VAL A 297 -14.61 -4.63 -9.64
C VAL A 297 -14.51 -3.13 -9.53
N ASN A 298 -13.69 -2.63 -8.60
CA ASN A 298 -13.38 -1.22 -8.51
C ASN A 298 -12.00 -0.93 -9.12
N VAL A 299 -11.95 -0.04 -10.10
CA VAL A 299 -10.73 0.47 -10.75
C VAL A 299 -10.43 1.85 -10.17
N ARG A 300 -9.25 2.02 -9.55
CA ARG A 300 -8.87 3.28 -8.89
C ARG A 300 -8.30 4.32 -9.84
N ARG A 301 -7.64 3.90 -10.91
CA ARG A 301 -6.86 4.82 -11.78
C ARG A 301 -7.17 4.55 -13.25
N ILE A 302 -7.32 5.62 -14.03
CA ILE A 302 -7.64 5.56 -15.46
C ILE A 302 -6.68 6.47 -16.25
N LYS A 303 -6.01 5.93 -17.26
CA LYS A 303 -5.12 6.69 -18.14
C LYS A 303 -5.86 7.05 -19.42
N LYS A 304 -6.01 8.35 -19.67
CA LYS A 304 -6.65 8.94 -20.85
C LYS A 304 -5.59 9.67 -21.66
N GLY A 305 -5.27 9.15 -22.85
CA GLY A 305 -4.13 9.65 -23.63
C GLY A 305 -2.81 9.51 -22.86
N SER A 306 -2.10 10.62 -22.63
CA SER A 306 -0.90 10.66 -21.80
C SER A 306 -1.19 10.78 -20.29
N LYS A 307 -2.36 11.30 -19.90
CA LYS A 307 -2.65 11.68 -18.51
C LYS A 307 -3.22 10.53 -17.69
N MET A 308 -2.65 10.31 -16.50
CA MET A 308 -3.18 9.42 -15.47
C MET A 308 -4.08 10.20 -14.52
N ILE A 309 -5.29 9.70 -14.24
CA ILE A 309 -6.21 10.31 -13.27
C ILE A 309 -6.71 9.29 -12.25
N ASN A 310 -7.12 9.75 -11.07
CA ASN A 310 -7.96 8.97 -10.19
C ASN A 310 -9.32 8.79 -10.88
N ALA A 311 -9.84 7.58 -10.88
CA ALA A 311 -11.11 7.27 -11.50
C ALA A 311 -12.27 8.08 -10.89
N ALA A 312 -12.23 8.37 -9.59
CA ALA A 312 -13.23 9.20 -8.91
C ALA A 312 -13.32 10.62 -9.49
N ASP A 313 -12.25 11.11 -10.12
CA ASP A 313 -12.14 12.46 -10.66
C ASP A 313 -12.60 12.57 -12.12
N TRP A 314 -13.13 11.49 -12.72
CA TRP A 314 -13.50 11.46 -14.14
C TRP A 314 -14.40 12.65 -14.57
N PHE A 315 -15.38 13.02 -13.73
CA PHE A 315 -16.33 14.11 -14.01
C PHE A 315 -15.92 15.46 -13.41
N LYS A 316 -14.81 15.54 -12.68
CA LYS A 316 -14.33 16.83 -12.21
C LYS A 316 -13.86 17.59 -13.46
N GLN A 317 -14.51 18.71 -13.75
CA GLN A 317 -14.00 19.65 -14.75
C GLN A 317 -12.56 19.97 -14.40
N SER A 318 -11.70 20.09 -15.40
CA SER A 318 -10.33 20.58 -15.25
C SER A 318 -10.30 22.08 -14.90
N ASP A 319 -11.12 22.49 -13.95
CA ASP A 319 -11.12 23.80 -13.29
C ASP A 319 -10.20 23.74 -12.08
N GLN A 320 -9.05 23.07 -12.20
CA GLN A 320 -7.96 23.39 -11.30
C GLN A 320 -7.39 24.72 -11.79
N PRO A 321 -7.36 25.78 -10.98
CA PRO A 321 -6.68 27.01 -11.37
C PRO A 321 -5.25 26.64 -11.74
N GLN A 322 -4.90 26.79 -13.02
CA GLN A 322 -3.52 26.69 -13.45
C GLN A 322 -2.76 27.75 -12.67
N ILE A 323 -1.76 27.32 -11.89
CA ILE A 323 -0.84 28.26 -11.29
C ILE A 323 -0.06 28.89 -12.44
N THR A 324 -0.47 30.09 -12.85
CA THR A 324 0.18 30.86 -13.94
C THR A 324 1.20 31.86 -13.42
N GLU A 325 1.16 32.16 -12.11
CA GLU A 325 2.07 33.08 -11.45
C GLU A 325 2.90 32.31 -10.42
N PHE A 326 4.23 32.34 -10.58
CA PHE A 326 5.20 31.76 -9.67
C PHE A 326 6.04 32.87 -9.01
N SER A 327 6.33 32.72 -7.73
CA SER A 327 7.27 33.58 -7.02
C SER A 327 8.71 33.33 -7.50
N GLU A 328 9.62 34.28 -7.25
CA GLU A 328 11.04 34.13 -7.60
C GLU A 328 11.69 32.89 -6.95
N ASP A 329 11.31 32.57 -5.71
CA ASP A 329 11.75 31.37 -4.99
C ASP A 329 11.26 30.07 -5.66
N GLU A 330 10.02 30.04 -6.15
CA GLU A 330 9.48 28.89 -6.88
C GLU A 330 10.18 28.71 -8.24
N LEU A 331 10.48 29.79 -8.95
CA LEU A 331 11.24 29.73 -10.20
C LEU A 331 12.68 29.21 -9.98
N LEU A 332 13.33 29.57 -8.86
CA LEU A 332 14.62 28.99 -8.47
C LEU A 332 14.50 27.49 -8.21
N LYS A 333 13.45 27.05 -7.50
CA LYS A 333 13.17 25.62 -7.26
C LYS A 333 12.89 24.86 -8.56
N LYS A 334 12.28 25.51 -9.57
CA LYS A 334 12.07 24.94 -10.90
C LYS A 334 13.38 24.53 -11.57
N GLU A 335 14.42 25.37 -11.45
CA GLU A 335 15.73 25.06 -12.02
C GLU A 335 16.48 23.98 -11.24
N ILE A 336 16.31 23.91 -9.91
CA ILE A 336 16.80 22.77 -9.11
C ILE A 336 16.13 21.47 -9.58
N LEU A 337 14.81 21.47 -9.74
CA LEU A 337 14.05 20.32 -10.22
C LEU A 337 14.50 19.91 -11.64
N ARG A 338 14.78 20.88 -12.51
CA ARG A 338 15.36 20.63 -13.84
C ARG A 338 16.70 19.92 -13.76
N GLY A 339 17.56 20.34 -12.82
CA GLY A 339 18.83 19.68 -12.52
C GLY A 339 18.65 18.23 -12.06
N VAL A 340 17.70 17.96 -11.16
CA VAL A 340 17.34 16.60 -10.70
C VAL A 340 16.91 15.74 -11.88
N TRP A 341 15.96 16.21 -12.70
CA TRP A 341 15.48 15.50 -13.89
C TRP A 341 16.60 15.24 -14.91
N ASN A 342 17.46 16.23 -15.17
CA ASN A 342 18.60 16.08 -16.06
C ASN A 342 19.58 15.01 -15.53
N SER A 343 19.86 14.98 -14.22
CA SER A 343 20.76 14.00 -13.62
C SER A 343 20.23 12.55 -13.70
N ILE A 344 18.92 12.40 -13.79
CA ILE A 344 18.24 11.10 -13.88
C ILE A 344 18.14 10.68 -15.36
N LEU A 345 17.59 11.54 -16.21
CA LEU A 345 17.30 11.25 -17.62
C LEU A 345 18.54 11.38 -18.52
N LYS A 346 19.57 12.11 -18.06
CA LYS A 346 20.78 12.44 -18.83
C LYS A 346 20.46 13.07 -20.19
N ALA A 347 19.44 13.93 -20.23
CA ALA A 347 18.94 14.61 -21.42
C ALA A 347 18.53 16.06 -21.09
N PRO A 348 18.52 16.97 -22.08
CA PRO A 348 17.91 18.29 -21.92
C PRO A 348 16.46 18.18 -21.46
N ILE A 349 16.07 19.00 -20.48
CA ILE A 349 14.72 18.99 -19.91
C ILE A 349 14.00 20.26 -20.33
N GLU A 350 13.01 20.11 -21.20
CA GLU A 350 12.05 21.14 -21.64
C GLU A 350 10.73 21.03 -20.86
N ALA A 351 9.85 22.04 -20.97
CA ALA A 351 8.58 22.07 -20.22
C ALA A 351 7.69 20.85 -20.51
N GLU A 352 7.72 20.38 -21.75
CA GLU A 352 6.92 19.28 -22.29
C GLU A 352 7.61 17.92 -22.15
N THR A 353 8.77 17.86 -21.49
CA THR A 353 9.51 16.62 -21.31
C THR A 353 8.70 15.65 -20.45
N ASP A 354 8.30 14.53 -21.03
CA ASP A 354 7.65 13.43 -20.31
C ASP A 354 8.73 12.49 -19.75
N PHE A 355 8.70 12.29 -18.43
CA PHE A 355 9.67 11.52 -17.67
C PHE A 355 9.80 10.08 -18.19
N PHE A 356 8.68 9.43 -18.51
CA PHE A 356 8.65 8.04 -18.97
C PHE A 356 8.96 7.94 -20.47
N ALA A 357 8.50 8.88 -21.29
CA ALA A 357 8.82 8.92 -22.72
C ALA A 357 10.31 9.16 -22.95
N ALA A 358 10.96 9.93 -22.07
CA ALA A 358 12.41 10.09 -22.00
C ALA A 358 13.15 8.84 -21.49
N GLY A 359 12.42 7.77 -21.18
CA GLY A 359 12.96 6.45 -20.88
C GLY A 359 13.11 6.14 -19.39
N ALA A 360 12.56 6.94 -18.46
CA ALA A 360 12.61 6.65 -17.02
C ALA A 360 11.92 5.32 -16.65
N GLY A 361 12.54 4.56 -15.76
CA GLY A 361 11.99 3.34 -15.16
C GLY A 361 11.56 3.54 -13.71
N SER A 362 11.06 2.47 -13.07
CA SER A 362 10.56 2.55 -11.69
C SER A 362 11.62 2.98 -10.66
N MET A 363 12.90 2.63 -10.86
CA MET A 363 13.99 3.08 -9.98
C MET A 363 14.25 4.58 -10.10
N ASP A 364 14.07 5.14 -11.29
CA ASP A 364 14.22 6.56 -11.55
C ASP A 364 13.09 7.37 -10.90
N VAL A 365 11.88 6.81 -10.84
CA VAL A 365 10.74 7.40 -10.10
C VAL A 365 11.08 7.50 -8.61
N VAL A 366 11.59 6.42 -8.01
CA VAL A 366 11.98 6.43 -6.60
C VAL A 366 13.07 7.47 -6.35
N ARG A 367 14.10 7.50 -7.21
CA ARG A 367 15.19 8.48 -7.12
C ARG A 367 14.68 9.91 -7.23
N LEU A 368 13.80 10.19 -8.20
CA LEU A 368 13.20 11.52 -8.39
C LEU A 368 12.43 11.96 -7.13
N VAL A 369 11.61 11.07 -6.57
CA VAL A 369 10.83 11.37 -5.37
C VAL A 369 11.73 11.68 -4.19
N GLU A 370 12.76 10.87 -3.93
CA GLU A 370 13.66 11.09 -2.80
C GLU A 370 14.51 12.35 -2.97
N GLU A 371 15.07 12.60 -4.17
CA GLU A 371 15.83 13.83 -4.42
C GLU A 371 14.94 15.09 -4.32
N CYS A 372 13.66 15.00 -4.70
CA CYS A 372 12.72 16.12 -4.52
C CYS A 372 12.31 16.33 -3.06
N LYS A 373 12.16 15.26 -2.26
CA LYS A 373 11.92 15.39 -0.82
C LYS A 373 13.11 16.08 -0.14
N ASP A 374 14.32 15.66 -0.46
CA ASP A 374 15.54 16.24 0.10
C ASP A 374 15.71 17.71 -0.33
N ALA A 375 15.41 18.04 -1.58
CA ALA A 375 15.58 19.39 -2.11
C ALA A 375 14.49 20.38 -1.66
N PHE A 376 13.25 19.91 -1.45
CA PHE A 376 12.09 20.80 -1.28
C PHE A 376 11.29 20.59 0.00
N ASP A 377 11.58 19.56 0.81
CA ASP A 377 10.85 19.20 2.04
C ASP A 377 9.33 19.05 1.82
N VAL A 378 8.96 18.40 0.71
CA VAL A 378 7.56 18.17 0.31
C VAL A 378 7.15 16.71 0.50
N PRO A 379 5.91 16.43 0.93
CA PRO A 379 5.39 15.07 0.98
C PRO A 379 5.11 14.56 -0.44
N LEU A 380 6.11 13.94 -1.08
CA LEU A 380 5.97 13.28 -2.39
C LEU A 380 5.92 11.75 -2.24
N GLU A 381 5.08 11.14 -3.06
CA GLU A 381 5.02 9.68 -3.26
C GLU A 381 5.19 9.34 -4.74
N ASN A 382 5.59 8.11 -5.05
CA ASN A 382 5.78 7.63 -6.42
C ASN A 382 4.56 7.91 -7.32
N GLU A 383 3.34 7.84 -6.76
CA GLU A 383 2.10 8.11 -7.48
C GLU A 383 2.05 9.50 -8.11
N HIS A 384 2.62 10.52 -7.45
CA HIS A 384 2.61 11.89 -7.96
C HIS A 384 3.38 12.02 -9.29
N VAL A 385 4.48 11.27 -9.46
CA VAL A 385 5.24 11.23 -10.71
C VAL A 385 4.44 10.58 -11.84
N PHE A 386 3.65 9.55 -11.53
CA PHE A 386 2.78 8.91 -12.53
C PHE A 386 1.59 9.79 -12.92
N MET A 387 1.10 10.60 -12.00
CA MET A 387 -0.04 11.51 -12.20
C MET A 387 0.35 12.78 -12.97
N ALA A 388 1.59 13.25 -12.79
CA ALA A 388 2.17 14.39 -13.48
C ALA A 388 3.52 13.99 -14.12
N PRO A 389 3.51 13.21 -15.22
CA PRO A 389 4.74 12.71 -15.83
C PRO A 389 5.48 13.76 -16.66
N VAL A 390 4.84 14.90 -16.97
CA VAL A 390 5.43 15.99 -17.74
C VAL A 390 6.09 17.00 -16.80
N PHE A 391 7.30 17.46 -17.14
CA PHE A 391 8.12 18.33 -16.27
C PHE A 391 7.35 19.53 -15.72
N GLU A 392 6.67 20.28 -16.58
CA GLU A 392 5.91 21.47 -16.17
C GLU A 392 4.75 21.11 -15.23
N GLU A 393 4.05 20.00 -15.51
CA GLU A 393 2.94 19.52 -14.67
C GLU A 393 3.46 19.06 -13.30
N PHE A 394 4.59 18.35 -13.28
CA PHE A 394 5.22 17.88 -12.04
C PHE A 394 5.70 19.04 -11.18
N PHE A 395 6.28 20.07 -11.79
CA PHE A 395 6.66 21.30 -11.10
C PHE A 395 5.45 21.99 -10.46
N VAL A 396 4.34 22.13 -11.20
CA VAL A 396 3.10 22.69 -10.66
C VAL A 396 2.59 21.86 -9.47
N GLU A 397 2.73 20.54 -9.52
CA GLU A 397 2.35 19.65 -8.42
C GLU A 397 3.24 19.85 -7.17
N ILE A 398 4.55 20.02 -7.33
CA ILE A 398 5.46 20.38 -6.23
C ILE A 398 5.07 21.74 -5.63
N VAL A 399 4.81 22.75 -6.47
CA VAL A 399 4.41 24.08 -6.02
C VAL A 399 3.10 24.05 -5.25
N LYS A 400 2.11 23.26 -5.69
CA LYS A 400 0.86 23.06 -4.93
C LYS A 400 1.14 22.52 -3.52
N ASN A 401 2.01 21.53 -3.41
CA ASN A 401 2.39 20.95 -2.12
C ASN A 401 3.16 21.95 -1.24
N LEU A 402 4.05 22.77 -1.84
CA LEU A 402 4.78 23.82 -1.12
C LEU A 402 3.88 24.95 -0.62
N ARG A 403 2.98 25.47 -1.46
CA ARG A 403 2.06 26.57 -1.11
C ARG A 403 1.04 26.19 -0.04
N GLN A 404 0.70 24.91 0.04
CA GLN A 404 -0.20 24.39 1.07
C GLN A 404 0.49 24.25 2.44
N GLY A 405 1.83 24.42 2.50
CA GLY A 405 2.65 24.24 3.71
C GLY A 405 2.62 22.80 4.21
N SER A 406 3.41 22.48 5.25
CA SER A 406 3.33 21.22 6.00
C SER A 406 2.00 21.03 6.76
N SER A 407 0.93 21.69 6.31
CA SER A 407 -0.45 21.40 6.64
C SER A 407 -0.74 20.01 6.09
N ALA A 408 -0.71 19.02 6.98
CA ALA A 408 -1.07 17.66 6.69
C ALA A 408 -2.36 17.59 5.85
N SER A 409 -2.21 17.27 4.56
CA SER A 409 -3.28 17.09 3.57
C SER A 409 -4.29 18.24 3.52
N GLY A 410 -4.41 18.94 2.39
CA GLY A 410 -5.50 19.91 2.12
C GLY A 410 -6.92 19.30 2.10
N VAL A 411 -7.16 18.22 2.85
CA VAL A 411 -8.44 17.58 3.08
C VAL A 411 -9.21 18.43 4.09
N GLU A 412 -10.08 19.29 3.56
CA GLU A 412 -11.17 19.84 4.36
C GLU A 412 -12.08 18.68 4.79
N VAL A 413 -12.27 18.55 6.11
CA VAL A 413 -13.18 17.57 6.69
C VAL A 413 -14.46 18.32 7.05
N PRO A 414 -15.53 18.24 6.23
CA PRO A 414 -16.77 18.92 6.54
C PRO A 414 -17.41 18.31 7.78
N PHE A 415 -17.83 19.16 8.72
CA PHE A 415 -18.60 18.76 9.89
C PHE A 415 -19.54 19.88 10.35
N GLU A 416 -20.65 19.48 10.96
CA GLU A 416 -21.48 20.36 11.78
C GLU A 416 -20.88 20.45 13.20
N GLY A 417 -20.86 21.66 13.74
CA GLY A 417 -20.20 21.94 15.00
C GLY A 417 -20.42 23.36 15.48
N PHE A 418 -19.59 23.79 16.41
CA PHE A 418 -19.59 25.16 16.94
C PHE A 418 -18.16 25.68 17.08
N ILE A 419 -18.02 27.01 17.22
CA ILE A 419 -16.74 27.65 17.52
C ILE A 419 -16.64 27.83 19.03
N MET A 420 -15.74 27.07 19.65
CA MET A 420 -15.39 27.26 21.06
C MET A 420 -14.49 28.49 21.18
N ARG A 421 -14.97 29.50 21.90
CA ARG A 421 -14.21 30.71 22.25
C ARG A 421 -13.71 30.62 23.68
N ALA A 422 -12.53 30.03 23.85
CA ALA A 422 -11.93 29.83 25.16
C ALA A 422 -10.41 30.03 25.07
N ASN A 423 -9.79 30.43 26.18
CA ASN A 423 -8.33 30.52 26.30
C ASN A 423 -7.66 31.37 25.19
N LYS A 424 -8.31 32.47 24.75
CA LYS A 424 -7.87 33.34 23.64
C LYS A 424 -7.77 32.63 22.28
N ARG A 425 -8.55 31.56 22.07
CA ARG A 425 -8.58 30.78 20.84
C ARG A 425 -10.01 30.66 20.34
N GLU A 426 -10.16 30.57 19.02
CA GLU A 426 -11.41 30.21 18.35
C GLU A 426 -11.23 28.84 17.72
N ILE A 427 -11.83 27.82 18.32
CA ILE A 427 -11.57 26.42 17.95
C ILE A 427 -12.85 25.85 17.35
N PRO A 428 -12.86 25.43 16.07
CA PRO A 428 -14.00 24.72 15.51
C PRO A 428 -14.03 23.28 16.07
N VAL A 429 -15.16 22.91 16.69
CA VAL A 429 -15.36 21.64 17.38
C VAL A 429 -16.53 20.88 16.74
N PRO A 430 -16.31 19.66 16.22
CA PRO A 430 -17.38 18.82 15.67
C PRO A 430 -18.35 18.34 16.75
N THR A 431 -19.63 18.20 16.41
CA THR A 431 -20.68 17.70 17.33
C THR A 431 -21.41 16.46 16.82
N GLN A 432 -21.03 15.94 15.66
CA GLN A 432 -21.65 14.79 15.00
C GLN A 432 -20.99 13.46 15.41
N LEU A 433 -21.60 12.33 15.02
CA LEU A 433 -20.92 11.03 15.09
C LEU A 433 -19.83 11.00 14.03
N PHE A 434 -18.74 10.27 14.27
CA PHE A 434 -17.72 10.04 13.25
C PHE A 434 -17.74 8.57 12.81
N ILE A 435 -18.21 8.32 11.59
CA ILE A 435 -18.41 6.99 11.05
C ILE A 435 -17.83 6.95 9.63
N ASN A 436 -16.99 5.96 9.35
CA ASN A 436 -16.44 5.75 8.02
C ASN A 436 -15.70 6.97 7.45
N GLY A 437 -14.92 7.69 8.27
CA GLY A 437 -14.17 8.86 7.83
C GLY A 437 -15.00 10.14 7.69
N GLU A 438 -16.29 10.11 7.98
CA GLU A 438 -17.22 11.24 7.82
C GLU A 438 -17.92 11.60 9.13
N PHE A 439 -18.25 12.88 9.28
CA PHE A 439 -19.12 13.36 10.36
C PHE A 439 -20.59 13.27 9.94
N VAL A 440 -21.40 12.54 10.71
CA VAL A 440 -22.79 12.23 10.40
C VAL A 440 -23.73 12.45 11.59
N ASN A 441 -24.94 12.91 11.32
CA ASN A 441 -25.97 13.05 12.34
C ASN A 441 -26.44 11.68 12.85
N ALA A 442 -26.76 11.61 14.15
CA ALA A 442 -27.34 10.42 14.75
C ALA A 442 -28.73 10.14 14.17
N GLU A 443 -29.12 8.86 14.16
CA GLU A 443 -30.46 8.46 13.78
C GLU A 443 -31.52 9.19 14.63
N ARG A 444 -32.55 9.72 13.98
CA ARG A 444 -33.62 10.54 14.60
C ARG A 444 -33.12 11.82 15.28
N ASN A 445 -31.91 12.29 14.96
CA ASN A 445 -31.31 13.50 15.53
C ASN A 445 -31.25 13.49 17.07
N TYR A 446 -31.07 12.31 17.68
CA TYR A 446 -30.86 12.23 19.13
C TYR A 446 -29.59 12.98 19.52
N THR A 447 -29.66 13.69 20.65
CA THR A 447 -28.55 14.52 21.15
C THR A 447 -28.28 14.32 22.63
N LEU A 448 -27.07 14.65 23.05
CA LEU A 448 -26.58 14.76 24.42
C LEU A 448 -26.29 16.24 24.70
N ASP A 449 -26.75 16.73 25.85
CA ASP A 449 -26.37 18.05 26.35
C ASP A 449 -25.01 17.93 27.05
N ILE A 450 -24.05 18.75 26.60
CA ILE A 450 -22.69 18.79 27.14
C ILE A 450 -22.56 20.00 28.05
N ILE A 451 -22.26 19.77 29.32
CA ILE A 451 -22.28 20.80 30.37
C ILE A 451 -20.85 21.13 30.77
N ASN A 452 -20.53 22.42 30.87
CA ASN A 452 -19.25 22.87 31.38
C ASN A 452 -19.22 22.70 32.91
N PRO A 453 -18.32 21.87 33.47
CA PRO A 453 -18.27 21.63 34.90
C PRO A 453 -17.78 22.84 35.72
N THR A 454 -17.25 23.89 35.07
CA THR A 454 -16.76 25.10 35.74
C THR A 454 -17.91 26.02 36.18
N ASN A 455 -18.96 26.10 35.38
CA ASN A 455 -20.07 27.05 35.57
C ASN A 455 -21.46 26.42 35.42
N GLU A 456 -21.54 25.11 35.15
CA GLU A 456 -22.77 24.34 34.95
C GLU A 456 -23.63 24.79 33.75
N GLU A 457 -23.07 25.60 32.85
CA GLU A 457 -23.75 26.05 31.65
C GLU A 457 -23.64 25.03 30.51
N LEU A 458 -24.65 25.02 29.63
CA LEU A 458 -24.65 24.20 28.42
C LEU A 458 -23.59 24.72 27.43
N ILE A 459 -22.62 23.86 27.09
CA ILE A 459 -21.61 24.12 26.05
C ILE A 459 -22.25 23.99 24.67
N CYS A 460 -22.79 22.80 24.39
CA CYS A 460 -23.38 22.45 23.09
C CYS A 460 -24.23 21.17 23.17
N LYS A 461 -24.84 20.81 22.04
CA LYS A 461 -25.50 19.53 21.82
C LYS A 461 -24.66 18.65 20.90
N VAL A 462 -24.41 17.42 21.31
CA VAL A 462 -23.65 16.41 20.55
C VAL A 462 -24.56 15.28 20.12
N ALA A 463 -24.37 14.72 18.92
CA ALA A 463 -25.11 13.58 18.41
C ALA A 463 -25.02 12.37 19.37
N CYS A 464 -26.16 11.73 19.64
CA CYS A 464 -26.27 10.58 20.53
C CYS A 464 -26.54 9.32 19.72
N ALA A 465 -25.53 8.47 19.54
CA ALA A 465 -25.61 7.26 18.75
C ALA A 465 -26.71 6.30 19.23
N SER A 466 -27.52 5.85 18.28
CA SER A 466 -28.47 4.75 18.46
C SER A 466 -27.79 3.38 18.32
N ARG A 467 -28.54 2.29 18.52
CA ARG A 467 -28.07 0.94 18.21
C ARG A 467 -27.75 0.78 16.71
N ASN A 468 -28.53 1.41 15.83
CA ASN A 468 -28.31 1.34 14.38
C ASN A 468 -27.08 2.16 13.96
N ASP A 469 -26.80 3.27 14.64
CA ASP A 469 -25.58 4.03 14.36
C ASP A 469 -24.33 3.25 14.80
N VAL A 470 -24.41 2.52 15.93
CA VAL A 470 -23.36 1.58 16.33
C VAL A 470 -23.18 0.47 15.30
N ASP A 471 -24.26 -0.10 14.77
CA ASP A 471 -24.21 -1.12 13.69
C ASP A 471 -23.50 -0.57 12.44
N LYS A 472 -23.85 0.63 11.97
CA LYS A 472 -23.17 1.31 10.86
C LYS A 472 -21.66 1.48 11.12
N ALA A 473 -21.29 1.95 12.32
CA ALA A 473 -19.89 2.12 12.71
C ALA A 473 -19.14 0.78 12.74
N VAL A 474 -19.77 -0.28 13.24
CA VAL A 474 -19.18 -1.62 13.25
C VAL A 474 -19.03 -2.17 11.84
N GLN A 475 -20.02 -1.98 10.97
CA GLN A 475 -19.95 -2.43 9.58
C GLN A 475 -18.85 -1.68 8.82
N ALA A 476 -18.70 -0.38 9.03
CA ALA A 476 -17.58 0.40 8.48
C ALA A 476 -16.23 -0.14 8.96
N ALA A 477 -16.08 -0.40 10.26
CA ALA A 477 -14.88 -1.00 10.82
C ALA A 477 -14.60 -2.41 10.27
N HIS A 478 -15.64 -3.22 10.06
CA HIS A 478 -15.52 -4.55 9.48
C HIS A 478 -15.04 -4.49 8.03
N ASN A 479 -15.66 -3.63 7.22
CA ASN A 479 -15.30 -3.44 5.82
C ASN A 479 -13.87 -2.90 5.69
N ALA A 480 -13.48 -1.94 6.52
CA ALA A 480 -12.12 -1.42 6.56
C ALA A 480 -11.11 -2.51 6.94
N PHE A 481 -11.42 -3.35 7.93
CA PHE A 481 -10.53 -4.42 8.41
C PHE A 481 -10.21 -5.46 7.35
N TYR A 482 -11.19 -5.87 6.53
CA TYR A 482 -10.99 -6.83 5.44
C TYR A 482 -10.64 -6.18 4.10
N GLY A 483 -10.81 -4.87 3.98
CA GLY A 483 -10.53 -4.07 2.78
C GLY A 483 -9.27 -3.23 2.92
N SER A 484 -9.43 -1.91 2.94
CA SER A 484 -8.34 -0.92 2.86
C SER A 484 -7.27 -1.11 3.94
N TRP A 485 -7.64 -1.43 5.18
CA TRP A 485 -6.70 -1.55 6.30
C TRP A 485 -5.82 -2.80 6.21
N LYS A 486 -6.33 -3.89 5.61
CA LYS A 486 -5.56 -5.12 5.39
C LYS A 486 -4.40 -4.92 4.41
N GLN A 487 -4.55 -3.96 3.50
CA GLN A 487 -3.53 -3.60 2.50
C GLN A 487 -2.43 -2.70 3.06
N VAL A 488 -2.66 -2.08 4.22
CA VAL A 488 -1.65 -1.24 4.87
C VAL A 488 -0.65 -2.12 5.58
N SER A 489 0.60 -2.11 5.11
CA SER A 489 1.69 -2.85 5.76
C SER A 489 1.89 -2.39 7.22
N ALA A 490 2.48 -3.27 8.04
CA ALA A 490 2.80 -2.95 9.43
C ALA A 490 3.60 -1.63 9.57
N ARG A 491 4.54 -1.37 8.65
CA ARG A 491 5.35 -0.15 8.65
C ARG A 491 4.53 1.09 8.26
N GLN A 492 3.74 1.01 7.18
CA GLN A 492 2.88 2.12 6.76
C GLN A 492 1.86 2.49 7.84
N ARG A 493 1.33 1.50 8.56
CA ARG A 493 0.48 1.72 9.72
C ARG A 493 1.19 2.52 10.82
N GLY A 494 2.46 2.18 11.11
CA GLY A 494 3.29 2.99 12.00
C GLY A 494 3.45 4.43 11.52
N GLN A 495 3.68 4.65 10.23
CA GLN A 495 3.81 5.99 9.64
C GLN A 495 2.53 6.83 9.78
N LEU A 496 1.35 6.25 9.53
CA LEU A 496 0.06 6.92 9.75
C LEU A 496 -0.12 7.33 11.21
N MET A 497 0.24 6.44 12.15
CA MET A 497 0.17 6.73 13.58
C MET A 497 1.16 7.82 14.02
N MET A 498 2.37 7.86 13.45
CA MET A 498 3.32 8.94 13.71
C MET A 498 2.78 10.28 13.20
N LYS A 499 2.26 10.31 11.96
CA LYS A 499 1.65 11.52 11.38
C LYS A 499 0.47 12.03 12.21
N LEU A 500 -0.36 11.14 12.74
CA LEU A 500 -1.44 11.51 13.66
C LEU A 500 -0.90 12.11 14.97
N ALA A 501 0.17 11.54 15.53
CA ALA A 501 0.79 12.10 16.73
C ALA A 501 1.37 13.50 16.49
N ASP A 502 1.96 13.74 15.32
CA ASP A 502 2.49 15.05 14.93
C ASP A 502 1.35 16.08 14.73
N LEU A 503 0.24 15.66 14.13
CA LEU A 503 -0.99 16.47 14.06
C LEU A 503 -1.55 16.77 15.46
N MET A 504 -1.58 15.80 16.36
CA MET A 504 -2.01 16.03 17.74
C MET A 504 -1.08 17.00 18.47
N GLU A 505 0.23 16.98 18.22
CA GLU A 505 1.19 17.95 18.74
C GLU A 505 0.94 19.35 18.17
N GLN A 506 0.67 19.46 16.86
CA GLN A 506 0.34 20.73 16.22
C GLN A 506 -0.94 21.37 16.79
N TYR A 507 -1.95 20.55 17.10
CA TYR A 507 -3.23 21.00 17.67
C TYR A 507 -3.28 20.86 19.20
N LYS A 508 -2.13 20.74 19.87
CA LYS A 508 -2.05 20.38 21.29
C LYS A 508 -2.75 21.37 22.22
N GLU A 509 -2.57 22.67 22.01
CA GLU A 509 -3.22 23.70 22.80
C GLU A 509 -4.74 23.76 22.56
N ASP A 510 -5.19 23.48 21.33
CA ASP A 510 -6.61 23.40 20.99
C ASP A 510 -7.25 22.21 21.70
N LEU A 511 -6.63 21.03 21.59
CA LEU A 511 -7.08 19.82 22.27
C LEU A 511 -7.09 20.01 23.80
N ALA A 512 -6.07 20.64 24.38
CA ALA A 512 -6.01 20.91 25.81
C ALA A 512 -7.08 21.91 26.25
N THR A 513 -7.39 22.91 25.43
CA THR A 513 -8.45 23.89 25.70
C THR A 513 -9.82 23.22 25.68
N ILE A 514 -10.10 22.38 24.67
CA ILE A 514 -11.34 21.58 24.61
C ILE A 514 -11.43 20.67 25.83
N GLU A 515 -10.38 19.92 26.17
CA GLU A 515 -10.36 19.01 27.33
C GLU A 515 -10.66 19.76 28.64
N SER A 516 -10.11 20.98 28.79
CA SER A 516 -10.32 21.80 29.99
C SER A 516 -11.77 22.26 30.13
N VAL A 517 -12.41 22.67 29.03
CA VAL A 517 -13.80 23.12 29.03
C VAL A 517 -14.77 21.95 29.17
N ASP A 518 -14.49 20.82 28.50
CA ASP A 518 -15.39 19.66 28.42
C ASP A 518 -15.33 18.75 29.66
N SER A 519 -14.16 18.64 30.30
CA SER A 519 -13.95 17.75 31.47
C SER A 519 -13.64 18.48 32.77
N GLY A 520 -13.33 19.78 32.73
CA GLY A 520 -12.89 20.55 33.89
C GLY A 520 -11.41 20.39 34.24
N ALA A 521 -10.63 19.70 33.39
CA ALA A 521 -9.20 19.54 33.58
C ALA A 521 -8.49 20.90 33.65
N VAL A 522 -7.60 21.08 34.63
CA VAL A 522 -6.77 22.29 34.69
C VAL A 522 -5.88 22.36 33.45
N TYR A 523 -5.97 23.44 32.67
CA TYR A 523 -5.32 23.56 31.35
C TYR A 523 -3.85 23.17 31.31
N THR A 524 -3.04 23.59 32.28
CA THR A 524 -1.61 23.24 32.32
C THR A 524 -1.38 21.75 32.51
N LEU A 525 -2.25 21.08 33.28
CA LEU A 525 -2.24 19.64 33.46
C LEU A 525 -2.81 18.93 32.22
N ALA A 526 -3.83 19.49 31.57
CA ALA A 526 -4.36 18.99 30.30
C ALA A 526 -3.26 18.97 29.22
N LEU A 527 -2.58 20.10 29.02
CA LEU A 527 -1.49 20.25 28.05
C LEU A 527 -0.36 19.25 28.27
N LYS A 528 0.12 19.14 29.51
CA LYS A 528 1.27 18.29 29.85
C LYS A 528 0.91 16.80 29.91
N THR A 529 -0.26 16.46 30.46
CA THR A 529 -0.61 15.08 30.81
C THR A 529 -1.66 14.53 29.88
N HIS A 530 -2.85 15.14 29.81
CA HIS A 530 -3.96 14.60 29.01
C HIS A 530 -3.59 14.50 27.54
N ILE A 531 -3.03 15.57 26.99
CA ILE A 531 -2.65 15.64 25.56
C ILE A 531 -1.21 15.18 25.36
N GLY A 532 -0.26 15.64 26.19
CA GLY A 532 1.14 15.23 26.09
C GLY A 532 1.33 13.71 26.14
N MET A 533 0.76 13.02 27.14
CA MET A 533 0.87 11.56 27.21
C MET A 533 0.04 10.83 26.15
N SER A 534 -1.00 11.48 25.59
CA SER A 534 -1.73 10.94 24.44
C SER A 534 -0.82 10.87 23.21
N ILE A 535 -0.12 11.96 22.91
CA ILE A 535 0.85 12.05 21.80
C ILE A 535 1.94 10.99 22.00
N ASP A 536 2.51 10.89 23.20
CA ASP A 536 3.52 9.88 23.53
C ASP A 536 3.00 8.45 23.32
N ALA A 537 1.75 8.17 23.71
CA ALA A 537 1.16 6.85 23.51
C ALA A 537 1.04 6.49 22.03
N TRP A 538 0.61 7.43 21.17
CA TRP A 538 0.54 7.20 19.72
C TRP A 538 1.93 6.99 19.13
N ARG A 539 2.93 7.80 19.48
CA ARG A 539 4.34 7.61 19.03
C ARG A 539 4.91 6.27 19.49
N TYR A 540 4.69 5.93 20.76
CA TYR A 540 5.17 4.68 21.35
C TYR A 540 4.60 3.46 20.60
N PHE A 541 3.28 3.39 20.43
CA PHE A 541 2.65 2.26 19.75
C PHE A 541 2.88 2.24 18.24
N ALA A 542 3.07 3.40 17.59
CA ALA A 542 3.50 3.46 16.20
C ALA A 542 4.83 2.70 15.98
N GLY A 543 5.78 2.85 16.92
CA GLY A 543 7.05 2.14 16.90
C GLY A 543 6.93 0.62 17.05
N TRP A 544 5.80 0.11 17.54
CA TRP A 544 5.55 -1.32 17.71
C TRP A 544 5.01 -2.01 16.46
N CYS A 545 4.43 -1.28 15.51
CA CYS A 545 3.67 -1.89 14.41
C CYS A 545 4.47 -2.96 13.64
N ASP A 546 5.75 -2.70 13.34
CA ASP A 546 6.66 -3.62 12.63
C ASP A 546 7.58 -4.45 13.55
N LYS A 547 7.36 -4.38 14.86
CA LYS A 547 8.12 -5.11 15.90
C LYS A 547 7.28 -6.16 16.63
N ILE A 548 6.02 -6.33 16.24
CA ILE A 548 5.17 -7.41 16.73
C ILE A 548 5.63 -8.71 16.06
N GLN A 549 6.29 -9.57 16.83
CA GLN A 549 6.90 -10.81 16.33
C GLN A 549 6.18 -12.07 16.83
N GLY A 550 6.20 -13.09 15.97
CA GLY A 550 5.91 -14.47 16.33
C GLY A 550 7.09 -15.17 16.97
N SER A 551 7.06 -16.50 17.00
CA SER A 551 8.15 -17.33 17.52
C SER A 551 8.24 -18.62 16.74
N THR A 552 9.44 -19.16 16.57
CA THR A 552 9.66 -20.54 16.12
C THR A 552 9.77 -21.45 17.34
N ILE A 553 9.11 -22.61 17.31
CA ILE A 553 9.01 -23.51 18.45
C ILE A 553 9.65 -24.86 18.09
N PRO A 554 10.67 -25.33 18.82
CA PRO A 554 11.32 -26.61 18.56
C PRO A 554 10.47 -27.77 19.10
N VAL A 555 9.43 -28.14 18.35
CA VAL A 555 8.60 -29.31 18.67
C VAL A 555 9.32 -30.61 18.34
N ASN A 556 8.88 -31.71 18.95
CA ASN A 556 9.43 -33.03 18.64
C ASN A 556 9.24 -33.35 17.14
N PRO A 557 10.30 -33.81 16.44
CA PRO A 557 10.19 -34.18 15.04
C PRO A 557 9.34 -35.44 14.86
N ALA A 558 8.50 -35.46 13.83
CA ALA A 558 7.71 -36.62 13.43
C ALA A 558 8.55 -37.56 12.55
N ARG A 559 9.57 -38.19 13.16
CA ARG A 559 10.54 -39.02 12.43
C ARG A 559 9.86 -40.06 11.52
N PRO A 560 10.34 -40.28 10.29
CA PRO A 560 11.59 -39.75 9.70
C PRO A 560 11.51 -38.29 9.22
N ASN A 561 10.35 -37.64 9.31
CA ASN A 561 10.14 -36.28 8.82
C ASN A 561 10.52 -35.21 9.86
N ASN A 562 10.91 -34.03 9.37
CA ASN A 562 11.07 -32.83 10.19
C ASN A 562 9.74 -32.08 10.33
N VAL A 563 9.59 -31.30 11.40
CA VAL A 563 8.42 -30.46 11.64
C VAL A 563 8.89 -29.04 11.93
N LEU A 564 8.39 -28.06 11.17
CA LEU A 564 8.56 -26.63 11.47
C LEU A 564 7.29 -26.13 12.16
N THR A 565 7.44 -25.55 13.35
CA THR A 565 6.34 -24.89 14.06
C THR A 565 6.71 -23.43 14.29
N PHE A 566 5.78 -22.53 13.96
CA PHE A 566 5.91 -21.11 14.23
C PHE A 566 4.56 -20.51 14.61
N THR A 567 4.59 -19.35 15.27
CA THR A 567 3.40 -18.55 15.59
C THR A 567 3.36 -17.30 14.73
N LYS A 568 2.15 -16.87 14.36
CA LYS A 568 1.89 -15.58 13.73
C LYS A 568 1.08 -14.72 14.72
N ARG A 569 1.44 -13.45 14.85
CA ARG A 569 0.68 -12.47 15.63
C ARG A 569 -0.28 -11.77 14.67
N GLU A 570 -1.56 -12.09 14.80
CA GLU A 570 -2.60 -11.54 13.92
C GLU A 570 -3.54 -10.62 14.71
N PRO A 571 -4.05 -9.55 14.08
CA PRO A 571 -5.09 -8.72 14.69
C PRO A 571 -6.35 -9.53 14.98
N ILE A 572 -7.09 -9.10 15.99
CA ILE A 572 -8.32 -9.76 16.45
C ILE A 572 -9.52 -9.41 15.55
N GLY A 573 -9.49 -8.26 14.86
CA GLY A 573 -10.58 -7.78 13.99
C GLY A 573 -11.19 -6.49 14.49
N VAL A 574 -12.51 -6.36 14.39
CA VAL A 574 -13.22 -5.17 14.88
C VAL A 574 -13.24 -5.16 16.40
N THR A 575 -12.89 -4.01 16.98
CA THR A 575 -12.87 -3.81 18.43
C THR A 575 -13.80 -2.69 18.88
N GLY A 576 -14.45 -2.88 20.03
CA GLY A 576 -15.26 -1.88 20.70
C GLY A 576 -14.51 -1.32 21.90
N LEU A 577 -14.29 -0.01 21.94
CA LEU A 577 -13.62 0.66 23.04
C LEU A 577 -14.63 1.54 23.79
N VAL A 578 -14.66 1.44 25.12
CA VAL A 578 -15.52 2.25 25.98
C VAL A 578 -14.64 2.89 27.04
N THR A 579 -14.60 4.22 27.06
CA THR A 579 -13.71 5.01 27.93
C THR A 579 -14.46 5.78 29.01
N PRO A 580 -13.80 6.05 30.15
CA PRO A 580 -14.33 6.88 31.23
C PRO A 580 -14.15 8.36 30.92
N TRP A 581 -14.63 9.21 31.83
CA TRP A 581 -14.67 10.67 31.69
C TRP A 581 -13.49 11.41 32.34
N ASN A 582 -12.66 10.76 33.14
CA ASN A 582 -11.66 11.43 33.96
C ASN A 582 -10.42 11.91 33.19
N TYR A 583 -10.05 11.23 32.11
CA TYR A 583 -9.03 11.69 31.15
C TYR A 583 -9.46 11.33 29.72
N PRO A 584 -10.43 12.06 29.14
CA PRO A 584 -11.12 11.64 27.92
C PRO A 584 -10.19 11.26 26.76
N LEU A 585 -9.28 12.15 26.35
CA LEU A 585 -8.39 11.87 25.22
C LEU A 585 -7.27 10.89 25.58
N MET A 586 -6.77 10.92 26.82
CA MET A 586 -5.70 10.03 27.27
C MET A 586 -6.16 8.57 27.33
N MET A 587 -7.36 8.32 27.88
CA MET A 587 -7.93 6.97 27.93
C MET A 587 -8.29 6.45 26.53
N LEU A 588 -8.76 7.33 25.65
CA LEU A 588 -8.93 7.02 24.24
C LEU A 588 -7.59 6.58 23.64
N SER A 589 -6.55 7.39 23.78
CA SER A 589 -5.24 7.15 23.17
C SER A 589 -4.58 5.87 23.69
N TRP A 590 -4.62 5.61 24.99
CA TRP A 590 -4.05 4.38 25.58
C TRP A 590 -4.68 3.11 25.01
N LYS A 591 -6.01 3.10 24.83
CA LYS A 591 -6.71 1.94 24.28
C LYS A 591 -6.58 1.85 22.77
N MET A 592 -6.78 2.97 22.08
CA MET A 592 -6.89 3.01 20.63
C MET A 592 -5.52 2.87 19.96
N ALA A 593 -4.47 3.54 20.45
CA ALA A 593 -3.15 3.47 19.84
C ALA A 593 -2.61 2.02 19.82
N ALA A 594 -2.71 1.29 20.94
CA ALA A 594 -2.33 -0.12 21.01
C ALA A 594 -3.19 -1.00 20.09
N CYS A 595 -4.49 -0.73 20.03
CA CYS A 595 -5.44 -1.45 19.19
C CYS A 595 -5.12 -1.30 17.70
N ILE A 596 -4.91 -0.06 17.25
CA ILE A 596 -4.56 0.28 15.88
C ILE A 596 -3.18 -0.29 15.54
N ALA A 597 -2.16 -0.14 16.38
CA ALA A 597 -0.81 -0.67 16.11
C ALA A 597 -0.80 -2.18 15.84
N ALA A 598 -1.63 -2.93 16.59
CA ALA A 598 -1.81 -4.37 16.40
C ALA A 598 -2.53 -4.75 15.10
N GLY A 599 -3.05 -3.77 14.34
CA GLY A 599 -3.69 -3.95 13.04
C GLY A 599 -5.20 -4.13 13.08
N ASN A 600 -5.84 -3.81 14.20
CA ASN A 600 -7.29 -3.87 14.31
C ASN A 600 -7.94 -2.60 13.72
N THR A 601 -9.24 -2.68 13.45
CA THR A 601 -10.10 -1.50 13.33
C THR A 601 -10.91 -1.34 14.61
N CYS A 602 -11.41 -0.13 14.87
CA CYS A 602 -12.14 0.12 16.11
C CYS A 602 -13.26 1.13 15.96
N LEU A 603 -14.22 1.00 16.85
CA LEU A 603 -15.08 2.10 17.26
C LEU A 603 -14.82 2.41 18.73
N ILE A 604 -14.92 3.69 19.07
CA ILE A 604 -14.88 4.15 20.45
C ILE A 604 -16.18 4.85 20.83
N LYS A 605 -16.71 4.47 21.98
CA LYS A 605 -17.78 5.18 22.67
C LYS A 605 -17.13 5.99 23.81
N PRO A 606 -16.92 7.30 23.64
CA PRO A 606 -16.43 8.15 24.73
C PRO A 606 -17.48 8.26 25.83
N ALA A 607 -17.08 8.69 27.03
CA ALA A 607 -18.04 8.99 28.08
C ALA A 607 -19.01 10.09 27.63
N GLN A 608 -20.30 9.92 27.98
CA GLN A 608 -21.37 10.78 27.48
C GLN A 608 -21.28 12.24 27.96
N THR A 609 -20.49 12.50 29.00
CA THR A 609 -20.34 13.82 29.64
C THR A 609 -19.25 14.67 29.01
N CYS A 610 -18.30 14.08 28.28
CA CYS A 610 -17.13 14.78 27.75
C CYS A 610 -16.61 14.14 26.43
N PRO A 611 -17.38 14.23 25.33
CA PRO A 611 -17.02 13.62 24.06
C PRO A 611 -16.19 14.51 23.12
N LEU A 612 -16.01 15.81 23.42
CA LEU A 612 -15.60 16.81 22.43
C LEU A 612 -14.16 16.60 21.93
N THR A 613 -13.23 16.21 22.80
CA THR A 613 -11.86 15.91 22.37
C THR A 613 -11.76 14.64 21.55
N ALA A 614 -12.61 13.64 21.80
CA ALA A 614 -12.68 12.44 20.96
C ALA A 614 -13.18 12.78 19.53
N LEU A 615 -14.13 13.70 19.41
CA LEU A 615 -14.62 14.18 18.11
C LEU A 615 -13.57 15.04 17.39
N LYS A 616 -12.87 15.94 18.10
CA LYS A 616 -11.77 16.70 17.51
C LYS A 616 -10.62 15.80 17.07
N PHE A 617 -10.30 14.77 17.87
CA PHE A 617 -9.33 13.74 17.49
C PHE A 617 -9.73 13.03 16.20
N ALA A 618 -11.03 12.73 16.01
CA ALA A 618 -11.51 12.06 14.80
C ALA A 618 -11.21 12.86 13.52
N GLU A 619 -11.38 14.19 13.55
CA GLU A 619 -10.99 15.08 12.45
C GLU A 619 -9.50 14.92 12.10
N LEU A 620 -8.63 14.85 13.11
CA LEU A 620 -7.19 14.69 12.92
C LEU A 620 -6.84 13.33 12.31
N THR A 621 -7.63 12.28 12.54
CA THR A 621 -7.40 10.96 11.91
C THR A 621 -7.59 11.02 10.39
N VAL A 622 -8.53 11.83 9.90
CA VAL A 622 -8.73 12.02 8.45
C VAL A 622 -7.54 12.80 7.86
N LYS A 623 -7.10 13.88 8.52
CA LYS A 623 -5.91 14.66 8.10
C LYS A 623 -4.62 13.82 8.13
N ALA A 624 -4.55 12.85 9.03
CA ALA A 624 -3.45 11.90 9.09
C ALA A 624 -3.47 10.88 7.92
N GLY A 625 -4.60 10.75 7.20
CA GLY A 625 -4.75 9.84 6.06
C GLY A 625 -5.16 8.42 6.46
N PHE A 626 -5.79 8.23 7.63
CA PHE A 626 -6.33 6.93 7.99
C PHE A 626 -7.43 6.53 7.00
N PRO A 627 -7.43 5.28 6.49
CA PRO A 627 -8.51 4.83 5.63
C PRO A 627 -9.88 4.93 6.33
N PRO A 628 -10.94 5.32 5.60
CA PRO A 628 -12.31 5.33 6.11
C PRO A 628 -12.67 4.04 6.84
N GLY A 629 -13.28 4.18 8.02
CA GLY A 629 -13.78 3.07 8.84
C GLY A 629 -12.76 2.44 9.80
N VAL A 630 -11.46 2.74 9.69
CA VAL A 630 -10.45 2.20 10.62
C VAL A 630 -10.68 2.69 12.06
N ILE A 631 -11.04 3.96 12.18
CA ILE A 631 -11.39 4.63 13.43
C ILE A 631 -12.81 5.19 13.29
N ASN A 632 -13.66 4.94 14.29
CA ASN A 632 -15.01 5.48 14.38
C ASN A 632 -15.25 6.00 15.81
N VAL A 633 -15.95 7.12 15.96
CA VAL A 633 -16.26 7.74 17.27
C VAL A 633 -17.76 7.91 17.38
N VAL A 634 -18.37 7.24 18.36
CA VAL A 634 -19.81 7.18 18.56
C VAL A 634 -20.19 7.67 19.97
N PRO A 635 -20.26 9.00 20.21
CA PRO A 635 -20.83 9.53 21.44
C PRO A 635 -22.26 9.00 21.64
N GLY A 636 -22.65 8.74 22.87
CA GLY A 636 -23.99 8.22 23.16
C GLY A 636 -24.14 7.76 24.61
N GLN A 637 -25.33 7.31 24.99
CA GLN A 637 -25.59 6.84 26.36
C GLN A 637 -24.92 5.50 26.66
N GLY A 638 -24.54 5.28 27.94
CA GLY A 638 -23.94 4.01 28.40
C GLY A 638 -24.85 2.80 28.15
N SER A 639 -26.11 2.91 28.58
CA SER A 639 -27.15 1.89 28.43
C SER A 639 -27.62 1.68 26.99
N GLY A 640 -27.50 2.70 26.13
CA GLY A 640 -27.85 2.64 24.71
C GLY A 640 -26.66 2.18 23.86
N ALA A 641 -25.84 3.14 23.43
CA ALA A 641 -24.69 2.89 22.57
C ALA A 641 -23.68 1.90 23.21
N GLY A 642 -23.37 2.06 24.50
CA GLY A 642 -22.39 1.17 25.17
C GLY A 642 -22.83 -0.29 25.22
N GLN A 643 -24.11 -0.54 25.50
CA GLN A 643 -24.69 -1.88 25.45
C GLN A 643 -24.73 -2.43 24.02
N ALA A 644 -25.08 -1.61 23.02
CA ALA A 644 -25.03 -2.01 21.61
C ALA A 644 -23.62 -2.45 21.19
N VAL A 645 -22.56 -1.76 21.63
CA VAL A 645 -21.16 -2.18 21.44
C VAL A 645 -20.89 -3.54 22.11
N ALA A 646 -21.38 -3.75 23.33
CA ALA A 646 -21.16 -5.00 24.05
C ALA A 646 -21.86 -6.21 23.41
N ASP A 647 -23.05 -6.01 22.86
CA ASP A 647 -23.87 -7.07 22.26
C ASP A 647 -23.44 -7.42 20.82
N HIS A 648 -22.75 -6.51 20.11
CA HIS A 648 -22.60 -6.63 18.66
C HIS A 648 -21.83 -7.91 18.24
N PRO A 649 -22.35 -8.71 17.28
CA PRO A 649 -21.75 -9.99 16.90
C PRO A 649 -20.46 -9.87 16.09
N LEU A 650 -20.26 -8.76 15.36
CA LEU A 650 -19.04 -8.52 14.59
C LEU A 650 -17.87 -7.97 15.43
N ILE A 651 -18.12 -7.48 16.65
CA ILE A 651 -17.05 -7.04 17.54
C ILE A 651 -16.39 -8.28 18.16
N ARG A 652 -15.06 -8.39 18.01
CA ARG A 652 -14.28 -9.55 18.47
C ARG A 652 -13.52 -9.30 19.76
N LYS A 653 -13.31 -8.03 20.12
CA LYS A 653 -12.77 -7.63 21.42
C LYS A 653 -13.44 -6.36 21.93
N LEU A 654 -13.74 -6.33 23.22
CA LEU A 654 -14.18 -5.14 23.94
C LEU A 654 -13.11 -4.69 24.96
N GLY A 655 -12.79 -3.39 24.97
CA GLY A 655 -11.95 -2.76 25.98
C GLY A 655 -12.74 -1.75 26.79
N PHE A 656 -12.98 -2.05 28.08
CA PHE A 656 -13.75 -1.20 28.97
C PHE A 656 -12.90 -0.68 30.13
N THR A 657 -13.05 0.60 30.44
CA THR A 657 -12.61 1.18 31.71
C THR A 657 -13.77 1.97 32.30
N GLY A 658 -14.10 1.70 33.56
CA GLY A 658 -15.22 2.33 34.25
C GLY A 658 -15.49 1.68 35.60
N SER A 659 -16.75 1.71 36.05
CA SER A 659 -17.11 1.17 37.36
C SER A 659 -17.27 -0.36 37.34
N THR A 660 -16.99 -1.00 38.47
CA THR A 660 -17.16 -2.45 38.65
C THR A 660 -18.57 -2.96 38.27
N PRO A 661 -19.69 -2.32 38.68
CA PRO A 661 -21.03 -2.80 38.30
C PRO A 661 -21.26 -2.84 36.80
N ILE A 662 -20.83 -1.80 36.07
CA ILE A 662 -20.97 -1.74 34.61
C ILE A 662 -20.00 -2.71 33.93
N GLY A 663 -18.79 -2.88 34.48
CA GLY A 663 -17.84 -3.89 34.01
C GLY A 663 -18.41 -5.30 34.04
N LYS A 664 -19.14 -5.67 35.10
CA LYS A 664 -19.84 -6.96 35.20
C LYS A 664 -20.91 -7.12 34.11
N VAL A 665 -21.71 -6.07 33.86
CA VAL A 665 -22.72 -6.06 32.79
C VAL A 665 -22.05 -6.29 31.44
N ILE A 666 -20.99 -5.55 31.14
CA ILE A 666 -20.25 -5.69 29.88
C ILE A 666 -19.64 -7.08 29.73
N MET A 667 -19.02 -7.62 30.78
CA MET A 667 -18.43 -8.97 30.73
C MET A 667 -19.50 -10.03 30.45
N LYS A 668 -20.68 -9.91 31.09
CA LYS A 668 -21.82 -10.77 30.84
C LYS A 668 -22.29 -10.68 29.39
N SER A 669 -22.50 -9.47 28.86
CA SER A 669 -22.90 -9.27 27.46
C SER A 669 -21.88 -9.85 26.47
N CYS A 670 -20.58 -9.70 26.74
CA CYS A 670 -19.51 -10.30 25.93
C CYS A 670 -19.61 -11.85 25.92
N ALA A 671 -19.92 -12.45 27.07
CA ALA A 671 -20.09 -13.89 27.20
C ALA A 671 -21.35 -14.39 26.47
N ASP A 672 -22.48 -13.71 26.69
CA ASP A 672 -23.80 -14.12 26.18
C ASP A 672 -23.94 -13.92 24.66
N SER A 673 -23.21 -12.97 24.06
CA SER A 673 -23.34 -12.63 22.63
C SER A 673 -22.54 -13.54 21.69
N ASN A 674 -21.21 -13.51 21.76
CA ASN A 674 -20.34 -14.20 20.81
C ASN A 674 -18.97 -14.62 21.41
N LEU A 675 -18.88 -14.68 22.75
CA LEU A 675 -17.65 -14.97 23.49
C LEU A 675 -16.47 -14.06 23.08
N LYS A 676 -16.74 -12.80 22.74
CA LYS A 676 -15.70 -11.82 22.41
C LYS A 676 -14.74 -11.61 23.58
N LYS A 677 -13.46 -11.39 23.28
CA LYS A 677 -12.46 -11.09 24.31
C LYS A 677 -12.82 -9.80 25.03
N CYS A 678 -12.65 -9.74 26.35
CA CYS A 678 -12.85 -8.51 27.11
C CYS A 678 -11.63 -8.18 27.97
N SER A 679 -11.35 -6.89 28.13
CA SER A 679 -10.36 -6.37 29.09
C SER A 679 -11.03 -5.27 29.91
N LEU A 680 -10.93 -5.36 31.23
CA LEU A 680 -11.70 -4.56 32.18
C LEU A 680 -10.77 -3.88 33.19
N GLU A 681 -10.86 -2.56 33.30
CA GLU A 681 -10.25 -1.77 34.38
C GLU A 681 -11.37 -1.12 35.20
N LEU A 682 -11.53 -1.53 36.46
CA LEU A 682 -12.82 -1.44 37.18
C LEU A 682 -12.81 -0.58 38.45
N GLY A 683 -11.95 0.43 38.48
CA GLY A 683 -11.71 1.30 39.64
C GLY A 683 -10.70 0.70 40.62
N GLY A 684 -10.46 1.38 41.73
CA GLY A 684 -9.49 0.94 42.72
C GLY A 684 -9.62 1.66 44.05
N LYS A 685 -9.19 0.99 45.12
CA LYS A 685 -8.96 1.58 46.44
C LYS A 685 -7.49 1.41 46.81
N SER A 686 -6.63 2.04 46.01
CA SER A 686 -5.18 1.85 46.04
C SER A 686 -4.58 2.38 47.35
N PRO A 687 -3.98 1.53 48.20
CA PRO A 687 -3.38 1.97 49.45
C PRO A 687 -2.01 2.63 49.21
N LEU A 688 -1.74 3.70 49.97
CA LEU A 688 -0.41 4.29 50.13
C LEU A 688 -0.04 4.20 51.61
N VAL A 689 0.96 3.37 51.95
CA VAL A 689 1.38 3.14 53.35
C VAL A 689 2.57 4.03 53.66
N ILE A 690 2.44 4.88 54.67
CA ILE A 690 3.48 5.83 55.11
C ILE A 690 4.05 5.31 56.42
N PHE A 691 5.32 4.93 56.42
CA PHE A 691 6.02 4.47 57.60
C PHE A 691 6.62 5.65 58.39
N ALA A 692 6.85 5.44 59.68
CA ALA A 692 7.38 6.47 60.57
C ALA A 692 8.81 6.91 60.23
N ASP A 693 9.55 6.11 59.48
CA ASP A 693 10.94 6.35 59.05
C ASP A 693 11.05 7.03 57.67
N CYS A 694 9.93 7.43 57.06
CA CYS A 694 9.96 8.12 55.78
C CYS A 694 10.44 9.58 55.88
N ASP A 695 10.91 10.11 54.76
CA ASP A 695 11.11 11.56 54.58
C ASP A 695 9.73 12.23 54.55
N LEU A 696 9.35 12.85 55.67
CA LEU A 696 8.01 13.37 55.88
C LEU A 696 7.64 14.48 54.87
N ASP A 697 8.56 15.37 54.54
CA ASP A 697 8.29 16.47 53.61
C ASP A 697 8.04 15.94 52.18
N LYS A 698 8.85 14.96 51.74
CA LYS A 698 8.59 14.28 50.47
C LYS A 698 7.30 13.47 50.54
N ALA A 699 7.04 12.76 51.64
CA ALA A 699 5.84 11.96 51.81
C ALA A 699 4.58 12.84 51.68
N VAL A 700 4.52 13.99 52.36
CA VAL A 700 3.40 14.93 52.24
C VAL A 700 3.21 15.39 50.79
N LYS A 701 4.28 15.78 50.10
CA LYS A 701 4.21 16.20 48.69
C LYS A 701 3.69 15.08 47.78
N HIS A 702 4.16 13.85 47.99
CA HIS A 702 3.74 12.69 47.21
C HIS A 702 2.30 12.27 47.51
N VAL A 703 1.88 12.31 48.77
CA VAL A 703 0.50 12.00 49.20
C VAL A 703 -0.48 13.00 48.60
N SER A 704 -0.17 14.30 48.68
CA SER A 704 -1.01 15.33 48.08
C SER A 704 -1.18 15.12 46.57
N ARG A 705 -0.09 14.78 45.86
CA ARG A 705 -0.16 14.43 44.44
C ARG A 705 -0.92 13.12 44.19
N PHE A 706 -0.81 12.14 45.07
CA PHE A 706 -1.48 10.85 44.92
C PHE A 706 -3.02 10.97 45.09
N ILE A 707 -3.48 11.84 46.00
CA ILE A 707 -4.90 12.00 46.31
C ILE A 707 -5.57 13.05 45.42
N PHE A 708 -4.91 14.19 45.21
CA PHE A 708 -5.53 15.39 44.60
C PHE A 708 -5.04 15.68 43.18
N SER A 709 -4.36 14.74 42.50
CA SER A 709 -4.03 14.92 41.09
C SER A 709 -5.24 14.71 40.19
N ASN A 710 -5.21 15.39 39.04
CA ASN A 710 -6.37 15.68 38.19
C ASN A 710 -7.28 16.76 38.76
#